data_AF-A0A7Y9HWM5-F1
#
_entry.id   AF-A0A7Y9HWM5-F1
#
_cell.length_a   1.000
_cell.length_b   1.000
_cell.length_c   1.000
_cell.angle_alpha   90.00
_cell.angle_beta   90.00
_cell.angle_gamma   90.00
#
_symmetry.space_group_name_H-M   'P 1'
#
loop_
_entity.id
_entity.type
_entity.pdbx_description
1 polymer ?
#
loop_
_entity_poly.entity_id
_entity_poly.type
_entity_poly.pdbx_seq_one_letter_code
_entity_poly.pdbx_strand_id
1 'polypeptide(L)'
;MKHFLLTLIFLFSTGLLFAQDDATYAAKSAELQKEIWGTTTPEFKATTIPANLNKESAVVLARSFSLQRTSSNRIKFMIITASGTTHTVKIRIFHERVKINDKVALEAFSSIEYQKKLDKTVNLLITRFTKTNSTYIGAKIIKPDGKEIIVNTSEEVLLKNESKDKEGKLAISGLEVGDILDYYISTNDVDETMQGDSFAENDNLFYLVDEYPVLYYSLNFQFNKKTQVRFVNANGAPALNQSTNDDGDQILSLELHNIPKYQNQLWTSPLRQYPYIEVGSSFTASFNNYASSEKKEDPNLSRFDNLKIKFEKDFAEEQGFDELEKKTREYFKSNKNYKATPIDSACKILYDEWKFSTFCTYHGDELDNIDYVNYRTARSLYATIFNAMQLTDMGVDYDVLLVASRKSNSLDNVFLDNDFSALIRINKPRVMYMAFDDVTTQFNEIPERFQGEKIVVLTPQRHNARKYTFTESSEILPVIPAKLNTVEGELQVSLLPDNMQKLKIEKMVSETGAMKHTDQKNLLPVQTVDDVLKGLVNGDELNKRLGESSKTKKMKDDYAAAFQKQAQDMNKRFSSQIKDEFDQEPEHVDNCKIIDPALESTDPAFKFSESFVLNNLVKKAGDNYIIDAGKLTGGFYKLEDNDRKRDVDIYMPCAREFKYTINITVPQGYSVKGVDELKQSKTNKTGSFTSSATVNGNILTILVNRVYSNNFEKVTDWPLVTELLDVASDFNNKKILFEKE
;
A
#
# COMPACT_ATOMS: atom_id res chain seq x y z
N MET A 1 -23.89 -29.60 36.35
CA MET A 1 -23.57 -28.30 36.97
C MET A 1 -22.11 -28.30 37.40
N LYS A 2 -21.21 -27.89 36.50
CA LYS A 2 -19.81 -27.62 36.82
C LYS A 2 -19.67 -26.09 36.82
N HIS A 3 -19.14 -25.56 37.90
CA HIS A 3 -18.91 -24.13 38.10
C HIS A 3 -18.07 -23.56 36.95
N PHE A 4 -18.72 -22.80 36.06
CA PHE A 4 -18.03 -21.88 35.18
C PHE A 4 -17.57 -20.73 36.07
N LEU A 5 -16.28 -20.70 36.36
CA LEU A 5 -15.65 -19.58 37.05
C LEU A 5 -15.83 -18.37 36.14
N LEU A 6 -16.71 -17.43 36.51
CA LEU A 6 -16.74 -16.10 35.90
C LEU A 6 -15.41 -15.46 36.24
N THR A 7 -14.46 -15.48 35.30
CA THR A 7 -13.35 -14.55 35.31
C THR A 7 -13.95 -13.17 35.11
N LEU A 8 -14.01 -12.38 36.17
CA LEU A 8 -14.49 -11.01 36.15
C LEU A 8 -13.55 -10.21 35.23
N ILE A 9 -13.97 -9.95 34.00
CA ILE A 9 -13.27 -9.04 33.09
C ILE A 9 -13.44 -7.65 33.69
N PHE A 10 -12.41 -7.16 34.40
CA PHE A 10 -12.34 -5.76 34.83
C PHE A 10 -12.16 -4.89 33.58
N LEU A 11 -13.26 -4.55 32.93
CA LEU A 11 -13.28 -3.40 32.04
C LEU A 11 -13.05 -2.16 32.90
N PHE A 12 -11.92 -1.51 32.65
CA PHE A 12 -11.51 -0.26 33.26
C PHE A 12 -12.69 0.74 33.31
N SER A 13 -12.94 1.30 34.49
CA SER A 13 -13.99 2.30 34.76
C SER A 13 -13.68 3.69 34.18
N THR A 14 -12.71 3.77 33.26
CA THR A 14 -12.12 4.99 32.69
C THR A 14 -13.12 5.97 32.07
N GLY A 15 -14.30 5.49 31.66
CA GLY A 15 -15.33 6.33 31.05
C GLY A 15 -15.83 7.48 31.94
N LEU A 16 -15.84 7.30 33.27
CA LEU A 16 -16.26 8.34 34.22
C LEU A 16 -15.22 9.47 34.39
N LEU A 17 -13.94 9.19 34.14
CA LEU A 17 -12.82 10.13 34.34
C LEU A 17 -12.72 11.17 33.23
N PHE A 18 -12.92 10.73 32.00
CA PHE A 18 -12.91 11.60 30.83
C PHE A 18 -14.24 12.34 30.61
N ALA A 19 -15.27 12.03 31.39
CA ALA A 19 -16.52 12.79 31.46
C ALA A 19 -16.42 14.05 32.33
N GLN A 20 -15.35 14.21 33.14
CA GLN A 20 -15.08 15.44 33.89
C GLN A 20 -14.26 16.43 33.04
N ASP A 21 -14.92 17.51 32.58
CA ASP A 21 -14.32 18.52 31.72
C ASP A 21 -13.22 19.37 32.41
N ASP A 22 -13.24 19.49 33.75
CA ASP A 22 -12.37 20.40 34.50
C ASP A 22 -11.05 19.78 35.02
N ALA A 23 -10.85 18.47 34.87
CA ALA A 23 -9.66 17.80 35.40
C ALA A 23 -8.40 18.13 34.57
N THR A 24 -7.33 18.58 35.25
CA THR A 24 -6.04 18.92 34.61
C THR A 24 -5.39 17.69 33.98
N TYR A 25 -4.48 17.91 33.01
CA TYR A 25 -3.69 16.84 32.40
C TYR A 25 -2.94 16.00 33.45
N ALA A 26 -2.34 16.64 34.45
CA ALA A 26 -1.60 15.94 35.52
C ALA A 26 -2.52 15.07 36.38
N ALA A 27 -3.73 15.54 36.70
CA ALA A 27 -4.71 14.77 37.45
C ALA A 27 -5.16 13.51 36.68
N LYS A 28 -5.54 13.69 35.39
CA LYS A 28 -5.92 12.56 34.52
C LYS A 28 -4.77 11.56 34.36
N SER A 29 -3.55 12.04 34.19
CA SER A 29 -2.35 11.19 34.09
C SER A 29 -2.12 10.35 35.35
N ALA A 30 -2.21 10.96 36.54
CA ALA A 30 -1.99 10.28 37.81
C ALA A 30 -3.07 9.23 38.10
N GLU A 31 -4.32 9.52 37.71
CA GLU A 31 -5.43 8.61 37.89
C GLU A 31 -5.36 7.40 36.96
N LEU A 32 -5.08 7.61 35.67
CA LEU A 32 -4.83 6.52 34.71
C LEU A 32 -3.69 5.61 35.18
N GLN A 33 -2.60 6.20 35.68
CA GLN A 33 -1.47 5.45 36.21
C GLN A 33 -1.90 4.54 37.36
N LYS A 34 -2.67 5.09 38.29
CA LYS A 34 -3.21 4.34 39.44
C LYS A 34 -4.16 3.24 38.98
N GLU A 35 -5.03 3.50 38.01
CA GLU A 35 -6.00 2.54 37.53
C GLU A 35 -5.31 1.37 36.81
N ILE A 36 -4.46 1.68 35.82
CA ILE A 36 -3.79 0.69 34.98
C ILE A 36 -2.87 -0.21 35.79
N TRP A 37 -2.02 0.35 36.66
CA TRP A 37 -1.12 -0.47 37.48
C TRP A 37 -1.77 -1.04 38.74
N GLY A 38 -2.86 -0.43 39.23
CA GLY A 38 -3.62 -0.91 40.38
C GLY A 38 -4.49 -2.14 40.07
N THR A 39 -4.86 -2.34 38.80
CA THR A 39 -5.85 -3.34 38.37
C THR A 39 -5.25 -4.29 37.33
N THR A 40 -4.19 -5.01 37.70
CA THR A 40 -3.45 -5.89 36.78
C THR A 40 -3.86 -7.35 36.89
N THR A 41 -4.09 -7.99 35.75
CA THR A 41 -4.19 -9.45 35.66
C THR A 41 -2.86 -10.09 36.05
N PRO A 42 -2.83 -11.38 36.47
CA PRO A 42 -1.60 -12.06 36.88
C PRO A 42 -0.47 -11.99 35.84
N GLU A 43 -0.81 -11.96 34.56
CA GLU A 43 0.12 -11.89 33.42
C GLU A 43 0.90 -10.57 33.43
N PHE A 44 0.25 -9.46 33.80
CA PHE A 44 0.89 -8.16 34.07
C PHE A 44 1.61 -8.11 35.44
N LYS A 45 2.04 -9.27 35.96
CA LYS A 45 3.00 -9.38 37.07
C LYS A 45 4.16 -10.32 36.73
N ALA A 46 4.18 -10.90 35.53
CA ALA A 46 5.24 -11.81 35.11
C ALA A 46 6.60 -11.11 35.02
N THR A 47 7.63 -11.74 35.56
CA THR A 47 9.01 -11.22 35.56
C THR A 47 10.01 -12.16 34.88
N THR A 48 9.54 -13.32 34.44
CA THR A 48 10.36 -14.40 33.88
C THR A 48 9.86 -14.80 32.51
N ILE A 49 10.78 -15.15 31.63
CA ILE A 49 10.48 -15.67 30.30
C ILE A 49 10.84 -17.17 30.21
N PRO A 50 10.16 -17.95 29.35
CA PRO A 50 10.54 -19.32 29.05
C PRO A 50 11.99 -19.44 28.56
N ALA A 51 12.70 -20.49 28.99
CA ALA A 51 14.13 -20.65 28.70
C ALA A 51 14.47 -20.73 27.20
N ASN A 52 13.54 -21.21 26.37
CA ASN A 52 13.69 -21.27 24.92
C ASN A 52 13.66 -19.88 24.24
N LEU A 53 13.21 -18.83 24.93
CA LEU A 53 13.13 -17.46 24.41
C LEU A 53 14.28 -16.56 24.89
N ASN A 54 15.25 -17.08 25.66
CA ASN A 54 16.40 -16.31 26.16
C ASN A 54 17.30 -15.74 25.05
N LYS A 55 17.18 -16.24 23.82
CA LYS A 55 17.93 -15.76 22.64
C LYS A 55 17.18 -14.70 21.84
N GLU A 56 15.92 -14.44 22.16
CA GLU A 56 15.14 -13.40 21.50
C GLU A 56 15.58 -12.04 22.02
N SER A 57 15.72 -11.05 21.14
CA SER A 57 16.14 -9.69 21.46
C SER A 57 15.24 -9.03 22.51
N ALA A 58 13.93 -9.23 22.38
CA ALA A 58 12.95 -8.93 23.42
C ALA A 58 11.84 -10.00 23.45
N VAL A 59 11.13 -10.07 24.58
CA VAL A 59 9.95 -10.93 24.75
C VAL A 59 8.85 -10.13 25.42
N VAL A 60 7.69 -10.04 24.79
CA VAL A 60 6.53 -9.38 25.37
C VAL A 60 5.86 -10.34 26.35
N LEU A 61 5.94 -10.01 27.64
CA LEU A 61 5.38 -10.80 28.73
C LEU A 61 3.85 -10.71 28.75
N ALA A 62 3.33 -9.50 28.53
CA ALA A 62 1.90 -9.23 28.47
C ALA A 62 1.65 -7.98 27.63
N ARG A 63 0.61 -8.02 26.80
CA ARG A 63 0.14 -6.87 26.03
C ARG A 63 -1.38 -6.84 26.02
N SER A 64 -1.95 -5.66 26.21
CA SER A 64 -3.38 -5.45 26.09
C SER A 64 -3.69 -4.21 25.27
N PHE A 65 -4.71 -4.31 24.44
CA PHE A 65 -5.36 -3.18 23.80
C PHE A 65 -6.80 -3.09 24.26
N SER A 66 -7.23 -1.93 24.72
CA SER A 66 -8.63 -1.65 25.00
C SER A 66 -9.14 -0.41 24.27
N LEU A 67 -10.36 -0.46 23.76
CA LEU A 67 -11.08 0.68 23.18
C LEU A 67 -12.47 0.80 23.79
N GLN A 68 -12.74 1.93 24.43
CA GLN A 68 -14.08 2.34 24.80
C GLN A 68 -14.56 3.44 23.85
N ARG A 69 -15.74 3.27 23.27
CA ARG A 69 -16.35 4.26 22.39
C ARG A 69 -17.79 4.56 22.80
N THR A 70 -18.05 5.84 23.01
CA THR A 70 -19.40 6.35 23.26
C THR A 70 -19.75 7.37 22.19
N SER A 71 -20.83 7.10 21.44
CA SER A 71 -21.36 8.05 20.45
C SER A 71 -22.79 8.48 20.79
N SER A 72 -23.09 9.75 20.60
CA SER A 72 -24.38 10.35 20.94
C SER A 72 -24.79 11.46 19.97
N ASN A 73 -26.09 11.73 19.89
CA ASN A 73 -26.61 12.88 19.15
C ASN A 73 -26.54 14.13 20.03
N ARG A 74 -26.07 15.24 19.47
CA ARG A 74 -26.23 16.58 20.01
C ARG A 74 -26.97 17.44 18.99
N ILE A 75 -27.78 18.39 19.47
CA ILE A 75 -28.42 19.37 18.61
C ILE A 75 -27.60 20.65 18.70
N LYS A 76 -27.19 21.20 17.55
CA LYS A 76 -26.54 22.52 17.48
C LYS A 76 -27.36 23.48 16.64
N PHE A 77 -27.55 24.68 17.17
CA PHE A 77 -28.22 25.77 16.48
C PHE A 77 -27.21 26.58 15.66
N MET A 78 -27.44 26.67 14.37
CA MET A 78 -26.85 27.67 13.48
C MET A 78 -27.72 28.95 13.51
N ILE A 79 -27.31 30.00 12.81
CA ILE A 79 -27.97 31.34 12.85
C ILE A 79 -29.48 31.26 12.54
N ILE A 80 -29.92 30.36 11.64
CA ILE A 80 -31.33 30.22 11.24
C ILE A 80 -31.85 28.78 11.19
N THR A 81 -30.99 27.77 11.44
CA THR A 81 -31.35 26.35 11.34
C THR A 81 -30.76 25.55 12.49
N ALA A 82 -31.45 24.51 12.96
CA ALA A 82 -30.87 23.52 13.86
C ALA A 82 -30.35 22.33 13.04
N SER A 83 -29.22 21.77 13.43
CA SER A 83 -28.66 20.57 12.82
C SER A 83 -28.31 19.54 13.90
N GLY A 84 -28.54 18.27 13.60
CA GLY A 84 -28.03 17.17 14.41
C GLY A 84 -26.53 17.00 14.18
N THR A 85 -25.76 16.89 15.25
CA THR A 85 -24.34 16.56 15.23
C THR A 85 -24.10 15.27 15.99
N THR A 86 -23.16 14.47 15.51
CA THR A 86 -22.62 13.35 16.27
C THR A 86 -21.58 13.88 17.25
N HIS A 87 -21.60 13.40 18.49
CA HIS A 87 -20.54 13.58 19.48
C HIS A 87 -20.02 12.22 19.88
N THR A 88 -18.74 11.98 19.61
CA THR A 88 -18.04 10.73 19.85
C THR A 88 -16.87 10.96 20.80
N VAL A 89 -16.77 10.12 21.82
CA VAL A 89 -15.61 10.01 22.70
C VAL A 89 -15.01 8.62 22.53
N LYS A 90 -13.70 8.53 22.28
CA LYS A 90 -12.95 7.29 22.21
C LYS A 90 -11.80 7.32 23.21
N ILE A 91 -11.73 6.32 24.05
CA ILE A 91 -10.60 6.10 24.94
C ILE A 91 -9.91 4.83 24.49
N ARG A 92 -8.65 4.94 24.09
CA ARG A 92 -7.80 3.78 23.77
C ARG A 92 -6.74 3.63 24.84
N ILE A 93 -6.42 2.40 25.20
CA ILE A 93 -5.30 2.08 26.08
C ILE A 93 -4.53 0.94 25.44
N PHE A 94 -3.25 1.17 25.18
CA PHE A 94 -2.28 0.14 24.89
C PHE A 94 -1.39 -0.01 26.14
N HIS A 95 -1.27 -1.21 26.68
CA HIS A 95 -0.43 -1.51 27.84
C HIS A 95 0.44 -2.72 27.51
N GLU A 96 1.75 -2.57 27.68
CA GLU A 96 2.73 -3.60 27.36
C GLU A 96 3.74 -3.74 28.48
N ARG A 97 4.07 -5.00 28.78
CA ARG A 97 5.24 -5.38 29.55
C ARG A 97 6.19 -6.19 28.69
N VAL A 98 7.40 -5.70 28.48
CA VAL A 98 8.42 -6.29 27.59
C VAL A 98 9.74 -6.50 28.32
N LYS A 99 10.33 -7.69 28.16
CA LYS A 99 11.67 -8.03 28.63
C LYS A 99 12.70 -7.66 27.58
N ILE A 100 13.71 -6.88 27.96
CA ILE A 100 14.81 -6.45 27.09
C ILE A 100 16.00 -7.40 27.28
N ASN A 101 16.43 -8.12 26.25
CA ASN A 101 17.49 -9.13 26.36
C ASN A 101 18.79 -8.73 25.63
N ASP A 102 18.77 -7.75 24.73
CA ASP A 102 19.97 -7.26 24.06
C ASP A 102 19.95 -5.74 23.81
N LYS A 103 21.03 -5.25 23.19
CA LYS A 103 21.22 -3.83 22.88
C LYS A 103 20.29 -3.32 21.77
N VAL A 104 19.89 -4.19 20.85
CA VAL A 104 19.01 -3.81 19.72
C VAL A 104 17.62 -3.51 20.27
N ALA A 105 17.08 -4.40 21.11
CA ALA A 105 15.84 -4.14 21.83
C ALA A 105 15.97 -2.93 22.75
N LEU A 106 17.08 -2.78 23.48
CA LEU A 106 17.28 -1.62 24.34
C LEU A 106 17.16 -0.31 23.56
N GLU A 107 17.79 -0.23 22.38
CA GLU A 107 17.69 0.94 21.51
C GLU A 107 16.24 1.18 21.06
N ALA A 108 15.54 0.14 20.60
CA ALA A 108 14.16 0.21 20.15
C ALA A 108 13.18 0.69 21.24
N PHE A 109 13.40 0.29 22.50
CA PHE A 109 12.54 0.63 23.64
C PHE A 109 13.07 1.81 24.49
N SER A 110 14.15 2.48 24.05
CA SER A 110 14.80 3.55 24.83
C SER A 110 14.00 4.85 24.90
N SER A 111 13.01 5.04 24.03
CA SER A 111 12.17 6.24 24.03
C SER A 111 10.79 5.99 23.44
N ILE A 112 9.83 6.84 23.81
CA ILE A 112 8.45 6.83 23.29
C ILE A 112 8.16 8.20 22.69
N GLU A 113 7.85 8.25 21.39
CA GLU A 113 7.39 9.46 20.69
C GLU A 113 5.87 9.43 20.54
N TYR A 114 5.20 10.58 20.72
CA TYR A 114 3.74 10.65 20.75
C TYR A 114 3.18 12.05 20.47
N GLN A 115 1.98 12.10 19.90
CA GLN A 115 1.16 13.31 19.86
C GLN A 115 0.54 13.57 21.23
N LYS A 116 1.16 14.44 22.04
CA LYS A 116 0.67 14.77 23.38
C LYS A 116 -0.71 15.44 23.35
N LYS A 117 -0.88 16.40 22.44
CA LYS A 117 -2.13 17.15 22.27
C LYS A 117 -2.30 17.59 20.83
N LEU A 118 -3.49 17.38 20.27
CA LEU A 118 -3.90 17.96 19.00
C LEU A 118 -5.32 18.52 19.11
N ASP A 119 -5.51 19.80 18.76
CA ASP A 119 -6.79 20.48 18.79
C ASP A 119 -7.10 21.09 17.41
N LYS A 120 -7.92 20.37 16.66
CA LYS A 120 -8.45 20.77 15.35
C LYS A 120 -9.87 21.32 15.46
N THR A 121 -10.29 21.78 16.64
CA THR A 121 -11.61 22.39 16.84
C THR A 121 -11.80 23.55 15.87
N VAL A 122 -12.89 23.47 15.10
CA VAL A 122 -13.30 24.52 14.15
C VAL A 122 -14.52 25.25 14.68
N ASN A 123 -14.57 26.55 14.44
CA ASN A 123 -15.75 27.37 14.68
C ASN A 123 -16.36 27.73 13.33
N LEU A 124 -17.58 27.27 13.09
CA LEU A 124 -18.39 27.71 11.96
C LEU A 124 -19.37 28.76 12.46
N LEU A 125 -19.03 30.03 12.25
CA LEU A 125 -19.75 31.18 12.81
C LEU A 125 -19.81 31.10 14.35
N ILE A 126 -21.00 30.96 14.93
CA ILE A 126 -21.23 30.86 16.39
C ILE A 126 -21.15 29.41 16.91
N THR A 127 -21.05 28.43 16.01
CA THR A 127 -21.12 27.01 16.36
C THR A 127 -19.73 26.40 16.41
N ARG A 128 -19.35 25.89 17.58
CA ARG A 128 -18.09 25.17 17.80
C ARG A 128 -18.24 23.70 17.43
N PHE A 129 -17.28 23.11 16.74
CA PHE A 129 -17.18 21.67 16.49
C PHE A 129 -15.87 21.19 17.10
N THR A 130 -15.97 20.47 18.21
CA THR A 130 -14.80 19.99 18.97
C THR A 130 -14.13 18.84 18.24
N LYS A 131 -12.81 18.94 18.04
CA LYS A 131 -11.99 17.84 17.54
C LYS A 131 -10.65 17.85 18.25
N THR A 132 -10.53 17.05 19.30
CA THR A 132 -9.36 17.04 20.19
C THR A 132 -8.85 15.64 20.43
N ASN A 133 -7.53 15.49 20.43
CA ASN A 133 -6.81 14.31 20.88
C ASN A 133 -5.91 14.71 22.06
N SER A 134 -5.86 13.86 23.08
CA SER A 134 -4.91 13.96 24.18
C SER A 134 -4.32 12.60 24.50
N THR A 135 -3.00 12.53 24.64
CA THR A 135 -2.29 11.29 24.94
C THR A 135 -1.66 11.35 26.32
N TYR A 136 -1.78 10.27 27.08
CA TYR A 136 -1.23 10.10 28.43
C TYR A 136 -0.35 8.86 28.43
N ILE A 137 0.84 8.97 29.02
CA ILE A 137 1.82 7.89 29.06
C ILE A 137 2.23 7.65 30.50
N GLY A 138 2.45 6.39 30.83
CA GLY A 138 3.16 5.99 32.04
C GLY A 138 4.13 4.85 31.69
N ALA A 139 5.31 4.88 32.30
CA ALA A 139 6.32 3.84 32.13
C ALA A 139 7.01 3.57 33.46
N LYS A 140 7.36 2.30 33.69
CA LYS A 140 8.22 1.87 34.80
C LYS A 140 9.18 0.79 34.33
N ILE A 141 10.38 0.83 34.89
CA ILE A 141 11.44 -0.16 34.67
C ILE A 141 11.42 -1.11 35.87
N ILE A 142 11.36 -2.42 35.62
CA ILE A 142 11.55 -3.44 36.63
C ILE A 142 12.93 -4.07 36.42
N LYS A 143 13.82 -3.87 37.39
CA LYS A 143 15.16 -4.44 37.41
C LYS A 143 15.13 -5.95 37.70
N PRO A 144 16.19 -6.71 37.38
CA PRO A 144 16.25 -8.16 37.65
C PRO A 144 16.04 -8.55 39.12
N ASP A 145 16.38 -7.66 40.06
CA ASP A 145 16.18 -7.84 41.50
C ASP A 145 14.74 -7.56 41.97
N GLY A 146 13.85 -7.16 41.05
CA GLY A 146 12.46 -6.81 41.31
C GLY A 146 12.25 -5.33 41.68
N LYS A 147 13.30 -4.51 41.72
CA LYS A 147 13.16 -3.06 41.99
C LYS A 147 12.40 -2.39 40.85
N GLU A 148 11.31 -1.69 41.19
CA GLU A 148 10.58 -0.85 40.24
C GLU A 148 11.08 0.61 40.28
N ILE A 149 11.28 1.20 39.10
CA ILE A 149 11.67 2.58 38.90
C ILE A 149 10.64 3.23 37.98
N ILE A 150 9.81 4.13 38.52
CA ILE A 150 8.84 4.87 37.72
C ILE A 150 9.59 5.92 36.90
N VAL A 151 9.37 5.92 35.59
CA VAL A 151 9.94 6.91 34.67
C VAL A 151 9.25 8.25 34.89
N ASN A 152 10.03 9.31 35.05
CA ASN A 152 9.48 10.66 35.23
C ASN A 152 8.96 11.21 33.90
N THR A 153 7.64 11.14 33.69
CA THR A 153 7.00 11.62 32.46
C THR A 153 7.04 13.14 32.29
N SER A 154 7.40 13.88 33.35
CA SER A 154 7.57 15.34 33.28
C SER A 154 8.87 15.76 32.60
N GLU A 155 9.82 14.83 32.42
CA GLU A 155 11.08 15.04 31.70
C GLU A 155 10.97 14.83 30.19
N GLU A 156 9.74 14.72 29.66
CA GLU A 156 9.50 14.70 28.21
C GLU A 156 10.16 15.91 27.51
N VAL A 157 10.68 15.67 26.31
CA VAL A 157 11.13 16.73 25.41
C VAL A 157 10.02 16.96 24.39
N LEU A 158 9.55 18.20 24.26
CA LEU A 158 8.59 18.55 23.22
C LEU A 158 9.33 18.76 21.90
N LEU A 159 9.09 17.87 20.94
CA LEU A 159 9.56 17.98 19.56
C LEU A 159 8.79 19.11 18.82
N LYS A 160 7.52 19.29 19.19
CA LYS A 160 6.66 20.39 18.76
C LYS A 160 5.88 20.94 19.94
N ASN A 161 5.82 22.27 20.09
CA ASN A 161 5.18 22.92 21.24
C ASN A 161 4.33 24.13 20.82
N GLU A 162 3.28 23.88 20.05
CA GLU A 162 2.28 24.88 19.71
C GLU A 162 1.08 24.79 20.67
N SER A 163 0.23 25.81 20.70
CA SER A 163 -0.92 25.86 21.62
C SER A 163 -1.97 24.77 21.35
N LYS A 164 -2.15 24.44 20.07
CA LYS A 164 -3.09 23.45 19.55
C LYS A 164 -2.44 22.15 19.10
N ASP A 165 -1.11 22.11 19.01
CA ASP A 165 -0.40 20.95 18.48
C ASP A 165 0.92 20.75 19.25
N LYS A 166 0.99 19.66 20.01
CA LYS A 166 2.13 19.30 20.84
C LYS A 166 2.53 17.85 20.59
N GLU A 167 3.80 17.67 20.26
CA GLU A 167 4.43 16.37 20.04
C GLU A 167 5.55 16.21 21.05
N GLY A 168 5.60 15.07 21.73
CA GLY A 168 6.54 14.78 22.80
C GLY A 168 7.37 13.53 22.53
N LYS A 169 8.57 13.50 23.12
CA LYS A 169 9.46 12.35 23.21
C LYS A 169 9.82 12.12 24.66
N LEU A 170 9.48 10.95 25.19
CA LEU A 170 9.84 10.52 26.54
C LEU A 170 11.01 9.55 26.46
N ALA A 171 12.16 9.91 27.05
CA ALA A 171 13.26 8.98 27.21
C ALA A 171 13.00 8.03 28.39
N ILE A 172 13.30 6.74 28.20
CA ILE A 172 13.20 5.72 29.25
C ILE A 172 14.58 5.62 29.94
N SER A 173 14.95 6.70 30.63
CA SER A 173 16.26 6.84 31.28
C SER A 173 16.51 5.74 32.31
N GLY A 174 17.67 5.08 32.21
CA GLY A 174 18.08 4.01 33.12
C GLY A 174 17.57 2.60 32.76
N LEU A 175 16.94 2.44 31.59
CA LEU A 175 16.67 1.12 31.01
C LEU A 175 17.98 0.46 30.59
N GLU A 176 18.15 -0.81 30.95
CA GLU A 176 19.35 -1.60 30.68
C GLU A 176 18.97 -2.98 30.13
N VAL A 177 19.94 -3.65 29.50
CA VAL A 177 19.78 -5.04 29.08
C VAL A 177 19.53 -5.93 30.29
N GLY A 178 18.49 -6.74 30.23
CA GLY A 178 18.02 -7.57 31.34
C GLY A 178 16.87 -6.93 32.13
N ASP A 179 16.48 -5.70 31.84
CA ASP A 179 15.33 -5.07 32.49
C ASP A 179 14.00 -5.49 31.84
N ILE A 180 12.91 -5.21 32.54
CA ILE A 180 11.56 -5.24 31.99
C ILE A 180 11.04 -3.80 31.93
N LEU A 181 10.53 -3.39 30.78
CA LEU A 181 9.78 -2.16 30.62
C LEU A 181 8.29 -2.47 30.68
N ASP A 182 7.57 -1.83 31.59
CA ASP A 182 6.11 -1.85 31.71
C ASP A 182 5.58 -0.45 31.42
N TYR A 183 4.92 -0.27 30.28
CA TYR A 183 4.47 1.04 29.82
C TYR A 183 3.07 0.98 29.22
N TYR A 184 2.35 2.08 29.32
CA TYR A 184 1.06 2.26 28.66
C TYR A 184 0.98 3.59 27.93
N ILE A 185 0.17 3.60 26.88
CA ILE A 185 -0.21 4.77 26.11
C ILE A 185 -1.73 4.81 26.09
N SER A 186 -2.32 5.87 26.63
CA SER A 186 -3.76 6.11 26.60
C SER A 186 -4.07 7.33 25.74
N THR A 187 -4.97 7.19 24.78
CA THR A 187 -5.47 8.32 23.98
C THR A 187 -6.93 8.59 24.31
N ASN A 188 -7.28 9.86 24.39
CA ASN A 188 -8.65 10.34 24.50
C ASN A 188 -8.97 11.24 23.31
N ASP A 189 -9.82 10.74 22.42
CA ASP A 189 -10.32 11.45 21.25
C ASP A 189 -11.75 11.92 21.48
N VAL A 190 -11.99 13.21 21.26
CA VAL A 190 -13.33 13.80 21.24
C VAL A 190 -13.56 14.40 19.87
N ASP A 191 -14.60 13.95 19.18
CA ASP A 191 -14.97 14.45 17.85
C ASP A 191 -16.46 14.83 17.80
N GLU A 192 -16.75 15.96 17.17
CA GLU A 192 -18.08 16.44 16.88
C GLU A 192 -18.24 16.75 15.40
N THR A 193 -19.07 15.98 14.70
CA THR A 193 -19.25 16.08 13.25
C THR A 193 -20.72 16.24 12.88
N MET A 194 -21.00 16.87 11.73
CA MET A 194 -22.37 16.97 11.21
C MET A 194 -22.80 15.72 10.42
N GLN A 195 -21.85 14.94 9.88
CA GLN A 195 -22.14 13.87 8.91
C GLN A 195 -22.18 12.46 9.53
N GLY A 196 -21.94 12.34 10.85
CA GLY A 196 -21.64 11.04 11.45
C GLY A 196 -20.19 10.65 11.22
N ASP A 197 -19.89 9.38 11.46
CA ASP A 197 -18.61 8.76 11.10
C ASP A 197 -18.84 7.39 10.43
N SER A 198 -17.81 6.90 9.74
CA SER A 198 -17.88 5.67 8.93
C SER A 198 -17.01 4.55 9.52
N PHE A 199 -17.21 3.31 9.07
CA PHE A 199 -16.35 2.20 9.46
C PHE A 199 -14.88 2.42 9.06
N ALA A 200 -14.64 3.00 7.87
CA ALA A 200 -13.30 3.28 7.35
C ALA A 200 -12.52 4.33 8.17
N GLU A 201 -13.21 5.16 8.97
CA GLU A 201 -12.57 6.14 9.86
C GLU A 201 -12.30 5.56 11.27
N ASN A 202 -12.73 4.32 11.52
CA ASN A 202 -12.94 3.78 12.87
C ASN A 202 -12.64 2.29 13.00
N ASP A 203 -11.94 1.70 12.04
CA ASP A 203 -11.44 0.34 12.09
C ASP A 203 -10.12 0.23 12.88
N ASN A 204 -9.83 -0.97 13.35
CA ASN A 204 -8.59 -1.34 14.01
C ASN A 204 -8.26 -2.76 13.57
N LEU A 205 -7.12 -2.91 12.90
CA LEU A 205 -6.60 -4.17 12.39
C LEU A 205 -5.52 -4.72 13.33
N PHE A 206 -5.67 -5.97 13.73
CA PHE A 206 -4.76 -6.68 14.63
C PHE A 206 -4.29 -7.97 13.97
N TYR A 207 -3.02 -8.00 13.57
CA TYR A 207 -2.36 -9.27 13.23
C TYR A 207 -2.11 -10.06 14.51
N LEU A 208 -2.39 -11.36 14.50
CA LEU A 208 -2.14 -12.24 15.63
C LEU A 208 -0.75 -12.90 15.51
N VAL A 209 0.22 -12.05 15.17
CA VAL A 209 1.65 -12.30 15.09
C VAL A 209 2.36 -10.98 15.42
N ASP A 210 3.58 -11.03 15.97
CA ASP A 210 4.33 -9.81 16.30
C ASP A 210 5.83 -9.89 15.99
N GLU A 211 6.56 -8.78 15.96
CA GLU A 211 8.02 -8.77 15.77
C GLU A 211 8.77 -9.44 16.94
N TYR A 212 8.14 -9.47 18.13
CA TYR A 212 8.63 -10.22 19.28
C TYR A 212 7.62 -11.29 19.69
N PRO A 213 8.05 -12.43 20.27
CA PRO A 213 7.10 -13.37 20.85
C PRO A 213 6.27 -12.71 21.96
N VAL A 214 4.95 -12.93 21.95
CA VAL A 214 4.01 -12.37 22.95
C VAL A 214 3.41 -13.51 23.77
N LEU A 215 3.71 -13.55 25.07
CA LEU A 215 3.27 -14.63 25.96
C LEU A 215 1.79 -14.51 26.34
N TYR A 216 1.30 -13.29 26.52
CA TYR A 216 -0.10 -12.98 26.78
C TYR A 216 -0.55 -11.76 25.98
N TYR A 217 -1.68 -11.89 25.30
CA TYR A 217 -2.27 -10.83 24.49
C TYR A 217 -3.77 -10.74 24.72
N SER A 218 -4.28 -9.54 24.95
CA SER A 218 -5.73 -9.33 25.10
C SER A 218 -6.25 -8.13 24.28
N LEU A 219 -7.40 -8.32 23.66
CA LEU A 219 -8.17 -7.26 23.00
C LEU A 219 -9.49 -7.06 23.74
N ASN A 220 -9.84 -5.82 24.08
CA ASN A 220 -11.09 -5.49 24.76
C ASN A 220 -11.76 -4.28 24.12
N PHE A 221 -13.02 -4.40 23.75
CA PHE A 221 -13.77 -3.31 23.15
C PHE A 221 -15.11 -3.12 23.86
N GLN A 222 -15.47 -1.86 24.11
CA GLN A 222 -16.78 -1.47 24.62
C GLN A 222 -17.37 -0.41 23.70
N PHE A 223 -18.52 -0.70 23.10
CA PHE A 223 -19.25 0.20 22.24
C PHE A 223 -20.63 0.46 22.82
N ASN A 224 -21.01 1.72 22.97
CA ASN A 224 -22.34 2.01 23.50
C ASN A 224 -23.46 1.51 22.58
N LYS A 225 -24.64 1.19 23.13
CA LYS A 225 -25.76 0.55 22.40
C LYS A 225 -26.25 1.23 21.11
N LYS A 226 -25.82 2.46 20.84
CA LYS A 226 -26.20 3.23 19.65
C LYS A 226 -25.16 3.13 18.53
N THR A 227 -23.97 2.63 18.82
CA THR A 227 -22.88 2.46 17.86
C THR A 227 -23.07 1.16 17.10
N GLN A 228 -22.96 1.21 15.77
CA GLN A 228 -22.91 0.00 14.97
C GLN A 228 -21.49 -0.56 15.00
N VAL A 229 -21.36 -1.87 15.17
CA VAL A 229 -20.06 -2.54 15.29
C VAL A 229 -19.98 -3.67 14.28
N ARG A 230 -18.81 -3.79 13.68
CA ARG A 230 -18.49 -4.79 12.66
C ARG A 230 -17.13 -5.36 12.99
N PHE A 231 -16.97 -6.67 12.80
CA PHE A 231 -15.66 -7.31 12.92
C PHE A 231 -15.50 -8.47 11.93
N VAL A 232 -14.25 -8.82 11.64
CA VAL A 232 -13.84 -9.98 10.85
C VAL A 232 -12.81 -10.76 11.67
N ASN A 233 -12.92 -12.09 11.69
CA ASN A 233 -11.90 -12.99 12.21
C ASN A 233 -11.39 -13.81 11.01
N ALA A 234 -10.21 -13.50 10.50
CA ALA A 234 -9.72 -14.01 9.23
C ALA A 234 -8.53 -14.95 9.39
N ASN A 235 -8.28 -15.76 8.36
CA ASN A 235 -7.13 -16.67 8.25
C ASN A 235 -6.93 -17.58 9.48
N GLY A 236 -8.03 -18.06 10.06
CA GLY A 236 -8.00 -18.93 11.24
C GLY A 236 -7.85 -18.20 12.57
N ALA A 237 -8.02 -16.87 12.60
CA ALA A 237 -8.10 -16.12 13.84
C ALA A 237 -9.25 -16.65 14.71
N PRO A 238 -9.04 -16.80 16.03
CA PRO A 238 -10.10 -17.19 16.96
C PRO A 238 -11.21 -16.13 17.01
N ALA A 239 -12.43 -16.57 17.28
CA ALA A 239 -13.57 -15.69 17.38
C ALA A 239 -13.51 -14.80 18.64
N LEU A 240 -13.92 -13.55 18.49
CA LEU A 240 -14.16 -12.65 19.62
C LEU A 240 -15.30 -13.16 20.50
N ASN A 241 -15.11 -13.12 21.82
CA ASN A 241 -16.15 -13.30 22.80
C ASN A 241 -17.05 -12.06 22.83
N GLN A 242 -18.36 -12.24 22.71
CA GLN A 242 -19.34 -11.16 22.64
C GLN A 242 -20.27 -11.19 23.84
N SER A 243 -20.49 -10.04 24.46
CA SER A 243 -21.46 -9.88 25.54
C SER A 243 -22.05 -8.48 25.57
N THR A 244 -22.93 -8.22 26.53
CA THR A 244 -23.54 -6.91 26.76
C THR A 244 -23.49 -6.61 28.24
N ASN A 245 -23.11 -5.39 28.62
CA ASN A 245 -23.09 -4.96 30.02
C ASN A 245 -24.48 -4.44 30.48
N ASP A 246 -24.59 -4.05 31.75
CA ASP A 246 -25.85 -3.58 32.34
C ASP A 246 -26.41 -2.31 31.68
N ASP A 247 -25.56 -1.47 31.08
CA ASP A 247 -25.95 -0.25 30.34
C ASP A 247 -26.49 -0.55 28.92
N GLY A 248 -26.36 -1.80 28.48
CA GLY A 248 -26.69 -2.27 27.14
C GLY A 248 -25.56 -2.10 26.13
N ASP A 249 -24.34 -1.74 26.58
CA ASP A 249 -23.18 -1.58 25.70
C ASP A 249 -22.68 -2.95 25.21
N GLN A 250 -22.28 -3.01 23.95
CA GLN A 250 -21.68 -4.20 23.36
C GLN A 250 -20.23 -4.33 23.80
N ILE A 251 -19.88 -5.51 24.32
CA ILE A 251 -18.53 -5.87 24.74
C ILE A 251 -17.98 -6.94 23.79
N LEU A 252 -16.80 -6.70 23.23
CA LEU A 252 -16.02 -7.68 22.47
C LEU A 252 -14.70 -7.92 23.19
N SER A 253 -14.31 -9.19 23.37
CA SER A 253 -13.05 -9.53 24.04
C SER A 253 -12.35 -10.72 23.40
N LEU A 254 -11.03 -10.75 23.53
CA LEU A 254 -10.19 -11.88 23.13
C LEU A 254 -8.98 -11.97 24.05
N GLU A 255 -8.61 -13.18 24.42
CA GLU A 255 -7.39 -13.49 25.16
C GLU A 255 -6.64 -14.60 24.43
N LEU A 256 -5.34 -14.39 24.24
CA LEU A 256 -4.44 -15.31 23.55
C LEU A 256 -3.16 -15.49 24.36
N HIS A 257 -2.55 -16.66 24.19
CA HIS A 257 -1.26 -16.98 24.79
C HIS A 257 -0.29 -17.48 23.73
N ASN A 258 0.99 -17.16 23.93
CA ASN A 258 2.10 -17.61 23.09
C ASN A 258 1.91 -17.28 21.59
N ILE A 259 1.59 -16.02 21.29
CA ILE A 259 1.58 -15.54 19.92
C ILE A 259 3.01 -15.61 19.37
N PRO A 260 3.22 -16.24 18.21
CA PRO A 260 4.54 -16.40 17.64
C PRO A 260 5.09 -15.08 17.11
N LYS A 261 6.42 -15.04 17.03
CA LYS A 261 7.15 -14.01 16.30
C LYS A 261 6.91 -14.18 14.80
N TYR A 262 6.67 -13.09 14.08
CA TYR A 262 6.86 -13.02 12.63
C TYR A 262 8.07 -12.15 12.30
N GLN A 263 8.67 -12.41 11.14
CA GLN A 263 9.66 -11.54 10.55
C GLN A 263 9.08 -10.95 9.28
N ASN A 264 9.31 -9.66 9.04
CA ASN A 264 8.94 -9.05 7.78
C ASN A 264 9.86 -9.59 6.68
N GLN A 265 9.41 -10.61 5.98
CA GLN A 265 10.19 -11.28 4.95
C GLN A 265 9.82 -10.77 3.56
N LEU A 266 10.79 -10.79 2.64
CA LEU A 266 10.59 -10.47 1.24
C LEU A 266 9.36 -11.20 0.66
N TRP A 267 8.52 -10.48 -0.09
CA TRP A 267 7.33 -11.03 -0.77
C TRP A 267 6.30 -11.71 0.15
N THR A 268 6.07 -11.13 1.34
CA THR A 268 4.99 -11.54 2.24
C THR A 268 3.72 -10.75 1.94
N SER A 269 2.56 -11.40 2.07
CA SER A 269 1.23 -10.76 2.02
C SER A 269 0.50 -10.99 3.35
N PRO A 270 0.66 -10.10 4.34
CA PRO A 270 0.23 -10.35 5.72
C PRO A 270 -1.26 -10.73 5.86
N LEU A 271 -2.16 -9.97 5.23
CA LEU A 271 -3.61 -10.22 5.24
C LEU A 271 -4.03 -11.52 4.52
N ARG A 272 -3.13 -12.18 3.79
CA ARG A 272 -3.39 -13.48 3.17
C ARG A 272 -2.85 -14.66 3.97
N GLN A 273 -1.93 -14.41 4.89
CA GLN A 273 -1.09 -15.46 5.44
C GLN A 273 -1.20 -15.56 6.95
N TYR A 274 -1.38 -14.43 7.64
CA TYR A 274 -1.45 -14.40 9.09
C TYR A 274 -2.89 -14.31 9.58
N PRO A 275 -3.23 -14.99 10.69
CA PRO A 275 -4.48 -14.76 11.40
C PRO A 275 -4.59 -13.29 11.80
N TYR A 276 -5.73 -12.67 11.53
CA TYR A 276 -5.97 -11.28 11.92
C TYR A 276 -7.41 -11.04 12.32
N ILE A 277 -7.60 -10.00 13.11
CA ILE A 277 -8.91 -9.50 13.51
C ILE A 277 -9.01 -8.04 13.12
N GLU A 278 -10.12 -7.67 12.52
CA GLU A 278 -10.43 -6.29 12.22
C GLU A 278 -11.73 -5.91 12.94
N VAL A 279 -11.72 -4.83 13.72
CA VAL A 279 -12.90 -4.35 14.46
C VAL A 279 -13.11 -2.88 14.14
N GLY A 280 -14.28 -2.56 13.61
CA GLY A 280 -14.66 -1.19 13.28
C GLY A 280 -16.05 -0.84 13.77
N SER A 281 -16.29 0.46 13.83
CA SER A 281 -17.54 0.99 14.37
C SER A 281 -18.01 2.22 13.62
N SER A 282 -19.31 2.45 13.55
CA SER A 282 -19.87 3.66 12.95
C SER A 282 -21.04 4.18 13.79
N PHE A 283 -21.26 5.49 13.68
CA PHE A 283 -22.42 6.14 14.25
C PHE A 283 -22.89 7.28 13.35
N THR A 284 -24.17 7.23 13.01
CA THR A 284 -24.83 8.28 12.23
C THR A 284 -26.02 8.81 13.00
N ALA A 285 -26.10 10.13 13.13
CA ALA A 285 -27.19 10.77 13.84
C ALA A 285 -28.55 10.49 13.18
N SER A 286 -29.59 10.33 13.99
CA SER A 286 -30.92 9.92 13.54
C SER A 286 -31.56 10.87 12.52
N PHE A 287 -31.23 12.16 12.56
CA PHE A 287 -31.70 13.16 11.59
C PHE A 287 -31.11 12.94 10.19
N ASN A 288 -29.88 12.39 10.11
CA ASN A 288 -29.20 12.07 8.85
C ASN A 288 -29.62 10.71 8.30
N ASN A 289 -29.98 9.75 9.16
CA ASN A 289 -30.52 8.45 8.75
C ASN A 289 -31.89 8.54 8.05
N TYR A 290 -32.63 9.65 8.19
CA TYR A 290 -33.84 9.89 7.41
C TYR A 290 -33.55 10.34 5.97
N ALA A 291 -32.33 10.84 5.71
CA ALA A 291 -31.89 11.26 4.38
C ALA A 291 -31.09 10.17 3.64
N SER A 292 -30.47 9.22 4.37
CA SER A 292 -29.82 8.05 3.78
C SER A 292 -30.80 6.90 3.61
N SER A 293 -30.96 6.42 2.37
CA SER A 293 -31.82 5.27 2.02
C SER A 293 -31.15 3.92 2.29
N GLU A 294 -30.15 3.86 3.19
CA GLU A 294 -29.42 2.63 3.46
C GLU A 294 -30.34 1.57 4.07
N LYS A 295 -30.70 0.59 3.25
CA LYS A 295 -31.44 -0.59 3.70
C LYS A 295 -30.55 -1.39 4.65
N LYS A 296 -31.14 -1.92 5.72
CA LYS A 296 -30.44 -2.84 6.63
C LYS A 296 -29.88 -4.02 5.84
N GLU A 297 -28.62 -4.35 6.13
CA GLU A 297 -27.96 -5.57 5.66
C GLU A 297 -28.74 -6.81 6.13
N ASP A 298 -28.73 -7.87 5.31
CA ASP A 298 -29.27 -9.16 5.70
C ASP A 298 -28.26 -9.85 6.64
N PRO A 299 -28.61 -10.09 7.91
CA PRO A 299 -27.69 -10.70 8.87
C PRO A 299 -27.36 -12.17 8.54
N ASN A 300 -28.07 -12.81 7.61
CA ASN A 300 -27.80 -14.19 7.18
C ASN A 300 -26.81 -14.29 6.02
N LEU A 301 -26.42 -13.15 5.41
CA LEU A 301 -25.47 -13.11 4.31
C LEU A 301 -24.08 -12.70 4.80
N SER A 302 -23.05 -13.13 4.08
CA SER A 302 -21.70 -12.61 4.30
C SER A 302 -21.67 -11.10 4.04
N ARG A 303 -20.66 -10.41 4.57
CA ARG A 303 -20.53 -8.96 4.30
C ARG A 303 -20.28 -8.72 2.82
N PHE A 304 -19.42 -9.53 2.21
CA PHE A 304 -19.18 -9.46 0.77
C PHE A 304 -20.49 -9.60 -0.02
N ASP A 305 -21.37 -10.55 0.32
CA ASP A 305 -22.65 -10.73 -0.38
C ASP A 305 -23.59 -9.53 -0.19
N ASN A 306 -23.64 -8.94 1.00
CA ASN A 306 -24.41 -7.71 1.22
C ASN A 306 -23.89 -6.55 0.35
N LEU A 307 -22.58 -6.38 0.27
CA LEU A 307 -21.93 -5.34 -0.54
C LEU A 307 -22.06 -5.62 -2.04
N LYS A 308 -21.99 -6.88 -2.46
CA LYS A 308 -22.28 -7.33 -3.82
C LYS A 308 -23.72 -6.98 -4.21
N ILE A 309 -24.69 -7.26 -3.36
CA ILE A 309 -26.09 -6.90 -3.60
C ILE A 309 -26.27 -5.38 -3.71
N LYS A 310 -25.51 -4.57 -2.96
CA LYS A 310 -25.50 -3.10 -3.09
C LYS A 310 -24.92 -2.70 -4.44
N PHE A 311 -23.76 -3.25 -4.80
CA PHE A 311 -23.11 -3.04 -6.10
C PHE A 311 -24.02 -3.40 -7.28
N GLU A 312 -24.73 -4.54 -7.23
CA GLU A 312 -25.69 -4.95 -8.26
C GLU A 312 -26.88 -3.97 -8.40
N LYS A 313 -27.32 -3.36 -7.30
CA LYS A 313 -28.41 -2.36 -7.30
C LYS A 313 -27.98 -1.01 -7.86
N ASP A 314 -26.69 -0.70 -7.80
CA ASP A 314 -26.14 0.54 -8.36
C ASP A 314 -26.07 0.50 -9.90
N PHE A 315 -26.37 -0.64 -10.54
CA PHE A 315 -26.67 -0.72 -11.98
C PHE A 315 -28.02 -0.06 -12.29
N ALA A 316 -27.99 1.26 -12.36
CA ALA A 316 -29.10 2.10 -12.79
C ALA A 316 -28.58 3.22 -13.71
N GLU A 317 -29.20 3.33 -14.89
CA GLU A 317 -28.86 4.30 -15.92
C GLU A 317 -29.47 5.66 -15.57
N GLU A 318 -28.69 6.48 -14.88
CA GLU A 318 -29.05 7.86 -14.55
C GLU A 318 -28.66 8.83 -15.68
N GLN A 319 -29.13 10.08 -15.62
CA GLN A 319 -28.85 11.08 -16.65
C GLN A 319 -27.33 11.24 -16.89
N GLY A 320 -26.91 11.17 -18.15
CA GLY A 320 -25.51 11.30 -18.55
C GLY A 320 -24.72 9.98 -18.57
N PHE A 321 -25.35 8.83 -18.26
CA PHE A 321 -24.67 7.53 -18.27
C PHE A 321 -24.07 7.14 -19.64
N ASP A 322 -24.64 7.67 -20.72
CA ASP A 322 -24.27 7.38 -22.11
C ASP A 322 -23.25 8.38 -22.70
N GLU A 323 -22.69 9.29 -21.89
CA GLU A 323 -21.78 10.34 -22.37
C GLU A 323 -20.49 9.79 -23.00
N LEU A 324 -19.82 8.81 -22.37
CA LEU A 324 -18.59 8.23 -22.94
C LEU A 324 -18.89 7.45 -24.22
N GLU A 325 -20.05 6.79 -24.31
CA GLU A 325 -20.51 6.05 -25.49
C GLU A 325 -20.81 7.00 -26.65
N LYS A 326 -21.45 8.14 -26.38
CA LYS A 326 -21.64 9.23 -27.35
C LYS A 326 -20.32 9.76 -27.88
N LYS A 327 -19.37 10.10 -27.00
CA LYS A 327 -18.03 10.55 -27.41
C LYS A 327 -17.30 9.49 -28.23
N THR A 328 -17.43 8.22 -27.84
CA THR A 328 -16.91 7.08 -28.60
C THR A 328 -17.52 7.02 -30.00
N ARG A 329 -18.84 7.24 -30.15
CA ARG A 329 -19.49 7.31 -31.48
C ARG A 329 -19.01 8.52 -32.30
N GLU A 330 -18.82 9.67 -31.66
CA GLU A 330 -18.32 10.91 -32.28
C GLU A 330 -16.90 10.74 -32.82
N TYR A 331 -16.03 10.00 -32.11
CA TYR A 331 -14.68 9.65 -32.56
C TYR A 331 -14.68 9.03 -33.97
N PHE A 332 -15.65 8.15 -34.27
CA PHE A 332 -15.77 7.51 -35.58
C PHE A 332 -16.47 8.38 -36.64
N LYS A 333 -16.82 9.63 -36.31
CA LYS A 333 -17.40 10.70 -37.17
C LYS A 333 -18.78 10.40 -37.76
N SER A 334 -19.23 9.15 -37.77
CA SER A 334 -20.57 8.77 -38.19
C SER A 334 -21.02 7.44 -37.56
N ASN A 335 -22.33 7.30 -37.33
CA ASN A 335 -22.92 6.06 -36.82
C ASN A 335 -22.67 4.86 -37.75
N LYS A 336 -22.54 5.11 -39.08
CA LYS A 336 -22.21 4.07 -40.05
C LYS A 336 -20.80 3.52 -39.83
N ASN A 337 -19.82 4.41 -39.64
CA ASN A 337 -18.43 4.01 -39.38
C ASN A 337 -18.33 3.27 -38.06
N TYR A 338 -18.95 3.81 -36.99
CA TYR A 338 -18.97 3.17 -35.69
C TYR A 338 -19.50 1.73 -35.73
N LYS A 339 -20.64 1.49 -36.40
CA LYS A 339 -21.22 0.15 -36.53
C LYS A 339 -20.38 -0.81 -37.39
N ALA A 340 -19.52 -0.30 -38.26
CA ALA A 340 -18.62 -1.10 -39.09
C ALA A 340 -17.27 -1.41 -38.39
N THR A 341 -16.96 -0.70 -37.30
CA THR A 341 -15.72 -0.87 -36.53
C THR A 341 -15.72 -2.22 -35.79
N PRO A 342 -14.60 -2.96 -35.79
CA PRO A 342 -14.45 -4.14 -34.94
C PRO A 342 -14.70 -3.82 -33.47
N ILE A 343 -15.41 -4.69 -32.76
CA ILE A 343 -15.82 -4.42 -31.39
C ILE A 343 -14.63 -4.20 -30.43
N ASP A 344 -13.51 -4.90 -30.64
CA ASP A 344 -12.26 -4.69 -29.92
C ASP A 344 -11.78 -3.23 -30.03
N SER A 345 -11.84 -2.65 -31.24
CA SER A 345 -11.42 -1.28 -31.49
C SER A 345 -12.40 -0.27 -30.88
N ALA A 346 -13.70 -0.53 -30.95
CA ALA A 346 -14.70 0.32 -30.30
C ALA A 346 -14.56 0.31 -28.77
N CYS A 347 -14.31 -0.87 -28.18
CA CYS A 347 -14.08 -1.04 -26.74
C CYS A 347 -12.78 -0.37 -26.28
N LYS A 348 -11.69 -0.46 -27.08
CA LYS A 348 -10.45 0.27 -26.81
C LYS A 348 -10.68 1.78 -26.74
N ILE A 349 -11.36 2.36 -27.73
CA ILE A 349 -11.63 3.81 -27.75
C ILE A 349 -12.53 4.21 -26.58
N LEU A 350 -13.55 3.41 -26.23
CA LEU A 350 -14.36 3.64 -25.04
C LEU A 350 -13.50 3.71 -23.77
N TYR A 351 -12.58 2.75 -23.61
CA TYR A 351 -11.68 2.69 -22.46
C TYR A 351 -10.66 3.84 -22.44
N ASP A 352 -10.13 4.23 -23.60
CA ASP A 352 -9.22 5.39 -23.73
C ASP A 352 -9.96 6.71 -23.42
N GLU A 353 -11.23 6.85 -23.81
CA GLU A 353 -12.09 8.01 -23.50
C GLU A 353 -12.42 8.06 -22.00
N TRP A 354 -12.68 6.91 -21.38
CA TRP A 354 -12.81 6.81 -19.92
C TRP A 354 -11.53 7.28 -19.20
N LYS A 355 -10.35 6.79 -19.63
CA LYS A 355 -9.06 7.20 -19.05
C LYS A 355 -8.84 8.70 -19.19
N PHE A 356 -9.03 9.25 -20.39
CA PHE A 356 -8.88 10.68 -20.64
C PHE A 356 -9.83 11.50 -19.76
N SER A 357 -11.11 11.14 -19.71
CA SER A 357 -12.12 11.82 -18.88
C SER A 357 -11.88 11.68 -17.38
N THR A 358 -11.17 10.64 -16.93
CA THR A 358 -10.88 10.39 -15.50
C THR A 358 -9.59 11.07 -15.07
N PHE A 359 -8.50 10.85 -15.79
CA PHE A 359 -7.15 11.21 -15.35
C PHE A 359 -6.65 12.55 -15.90
N CYS A 360 -7.17 13.02 -17.04
CA CYS A 360 -6.82 14.31 -17.62
C CYS A 360 -7.77 15.43 -17.17
N THR A 361 -8.05 15.47 -15.87
CA THR A 361 -8.87 16.48 -15.18
C THR A 361 -8.04 17.25 -14.15
N TYR A 362 -8.26 18.55 -14.01
CA TYR A 362 -7.40 19.42 -13.20
C TYR A 362 -8.26 20.30 -12.29
N HIS A 363 -7.95 20.34 -11.00
CA HIS A 363 -8.80 21.01 -9.99
C HIS A 363 -8.10 22.17 -9.27
N GLY A 364 -6.78 22.31 -9.41
CA GLY A 364 -5.95 23.42 -8.94
C GLY A 364 -5.18 23.12 -7.65
N ASP A 365 -5.66 22.17 -6.85
CA ASP A 365 -4.99 21.67 -5.64
C ASP A 365 -3.75 20.82 -5.95
N GLU A 366 -3.59 20.37 -7.19
CA GLU A 366 -2.43 19.58 -7.61
C GLU A 366 -1.21 20.42 -7.94
N LEU A 367 -1.33 21.75 -8.05
CA LEU A 367 -0.24 22.63 -8.48
C LEU A 367 0.94 22.67 -7.49
N ASP A 368 0.70 22.38 -6.20
CA ASP A 368 1.75 22.29 -5.18
C ASP A 368 2.76 21.18 -5.50
N ASN A 369 2.28 20.08 -6.10
CA ASN A 369 3.11 19.02 -6.65
C ASN A 369 2.35 18.29 -7.78
N ILE A 370 2.55 18.76 -8.99
CA ILE A 370 1.86 18.28 -10.19
C ILE A 370 2.10 16.79 -10.45
N ASP A 371 3.21 16.22 -9.96
CA ASP A 371 3.54 14.80 -10.16
C ASP A 371 2.52 13.85 -9.55
N TYR A 372 1.81 14.28 -8.50
CA TYR A 372 0.74 13.47 -7.89
C TYR A 372 -0.39 13.11 -8.86
N VAL A 373 -0.54 13.83 -9.97
CA VAL A 373 -1.55 13.52 -10.99
C VAL A 373 -1.31 12.13 -11.60
N ASN A 374 -0.06 11.70 -11.80
CA ASN A 374 0.27 10.37 -12.34
C ASN A 374 -0.07 9.23 -11.36
N TYR A 375 -0.24 9.53 -10.08
CA TYR A 375 -0.50 8.55 -9.01
C TYR A 375 -1.98 8.43 -8.65
N ARG A 376 -2.85 9.18 -9.33
CA ARG A 376 -4.30 9.07 -9.12
C ARG A 376 -4.78 7.67 -9.48
N THR A 377 -5.70 7.16 -8.67
CA THR A 377 -6.38 5.88 -8.89
C THR A 377 -7.86 6.11 -9.12
N ALA A 378 -8.48 5.26 -9.92
CA ALA A 378 -9.93 5.26 -10.12
C ALA A 378 -10.66 4.46 -9.03
N ARG A 379 -11.94 4.78 -8.81
CA ARG A 379 -12.86 3.96 -8.01
C ARG A 379 -13.39 2.82 -8.88
N SER A 380 -12.71 1.67 -8.86
CA SER A 380 -12.94 0.56 -9.79
C SER A 380 -14.38 0.06 -9.83
N LEU A 381 -15.09 -0.02 -8.68
CA LEU A 381 -16.49 -0.43 -8.62
C LEU A 381 -17.39 0.52 -9.45
N TYR A 382 -17.26 1.83 -9.21
CA TYR A 382 -18.06 2.84 -9.93
C TYR A 382 -17.72 2.89 -11.41
N ALA A 383 -16.42 2.89 -11.74
CA ALA A 383 -15.97 2.88 -13.14
C ALA A 383 -16.45 1.63 -13.88
N THR A 384 -16.48 0.47 -13.22
CA THR A 384 -17.00 -0.77 -13.79
C THR A 384 -18.49 -0.68 -14.09
N ILE A 385 -19.31 -0.22 -13.14
CA ILE A 385 -20.76 -0.06 -13.35
C ILE A 385 -21.02 0.85 -14.57
N PHE A 386 -20.37 2.01 -14.59
CA PHE A 386 -20.57 3.01 -15.65
C PHE A 386 -20.15 2.50 -17.03
N ASN A 387 -19.00 1.83 -17.14
CA ASN A 387 -18.55 1.28 -18.42
C ASN A 387 -19.34 0.02 -18.83
N ALA A 388 -19.77 -0.81 -17.88
CA ALA A 388 -20.58 -1.99 -18.15
C ALA A 388 -21.94 -1.64 -18.77
N MET A 389 -22.65 -0.63 -18.23
CA MET A 389 -23.92 -0.19 -18.79
C MET A 389 -23.77 0.31 -20.24
N GLN A 390 -22.67 0.98 -20.56
CA GLN A 390 -22.39 1.40 -21.92
C GLN A 390 -22.06 0.22 -22.85
N LEU A 391 -21.31 -0.77 -22.37
CA LEU A 391 -21.09 -2.01 -23.13
C LEU A 391 -22.41 -2.75 -23.42
N THR A 392 -23.39 -2.68 -22.52
CA THR A 392 -24.76 -3.17 -22.76
C THR A 392 -25.41 -2.43 -23.93
N ASP A 393 -25.35 -1.10 -23.96
CA ASP A 393 -25.90 -0.29 -25.07
C ASP A 393 -25.17 -0.55 -26.40
N MET A 394 -23.88 -0.87 -26.34
CA MET A 394 -23.08 -1.28 -27.49
C MET A 394 -23.39 -2.70 -27.98
N GLY A 395 -24.15 -3.49 -27.22
CA GLY A 395 -24.44 -4.89 -27.54
C GLY A 395 -23.23 -5.82 -27.38
N VAL A 396 -22.29 -5.47 -26.50
CA VAL A 396 -21.10 -6.27 -26.20
C VAL A 396 -21.46 -7.40 -25.26
N ASP A 397 -20.89 -8.58 -25.49
CA ASP A 397 -20.96 -9.73 -24.58
C ASP A 397 -19.85 -9.59 -23.53
N TYR A 398 -20.22 -9.42 -22.27
CA TYR A 398 -19.28 -9.16 -21.18
C TYR A 398 -19.74 -9.72 -19.84
N ASP A 399 -18.78 -9.92 -18.95
CA ASP A 399 -18.98 -10.20 -17.53
C ASP A 399 -18.35 -9.10 -16.67
N VAL A 400 -18.90 -8.90 -15.48
CA VAL A 400 -18.32 -8.09 -14.41
C VAL A 400 -17.66 -9.03 -13.42
N LEU A 401 -16.38 -8.80 -13.11
CA LEU A 401 -15.60 -9.64 -12.22
C LEU A 401 -15.33 -8.89 -10.92
N LEU A 402 -15.78 -9.43 -9.79
CA LEU A 402 -15.43 -8.93 -8.46
C LEU A 402 -14.21 -9.68 -7.93
N VAL A 403 -13.22 -8.94 -7.45
CA VAL A 403 -11.92 -9.49 -7.04
C VAL A 403 -11.31 -8.69 -5.88
N ALA A 404 -10.65 -9.38 -4.96
CA ALA A 404 -9.83 -8.73 -3.92
C ALA A 404 -8.35 -8.81 -4.29
N SER A 405 -7.59 -7.77 -3.93
CA SER A 405 -6.14 -7.72 -4.20
C SER A 405 -5.40 -8.82 -3.43
N ARG A 406 -4.49 -9.54 -4.10
CA ARG A 406 -3.58 -10.52 -3.45
C ARG A 406 -2.60 -9.91 -2.44
N LYS A 407 -2.52 -8.58 -2.41
CA LYS A 407 -1.76 -7.79 -1.43
C LYS A 407 -2.64 -7.31 -0.25
N SER A 408 -3.94 -7.64 -0.24
CA SER A 408 -4.93 -7.28 0.78
C SER A 408 -5.65 -8.51 1.34
N ASN A 409 -6.79 -8.35 2.01
CA ASN A 409 -7.73 -9.40 2.41
C ASN A 409 -8.35 -10.14 1.20
N SER A 410 -8.95 -11.31 1.44
CA SER A 410 -9.69 -12.07 0.43
C SER A 410 -11.17 -11.66 0.36
N LEU A 411 -11.87 -12.08 -0.71
CA LEU A 411 -13.32 -11.87 -0.82
C LEU A 411 -14.11 -12.49 0.33
N ASP A 412 -13.56 -13.53 0.97
CA ASP A 412 -14.21 -14.18 2.12
C ASP A 412 -14.09 -13.32 3.40
N ASN A 413 -13.15 -12.36 3.44
CA ASN A 413 -12.82 -11.55 4.61
C ASN A 413 -13.00 -10.04 4.35
N VAL A 414 -13.96 -9.65 3.50
CA VAL A 414 -14.28 -8.25 3.22
C VAL A 414 -14.81 -7.55 4.48
N PHE A 415 -14.17 -6.43 4.85
CA PHE A 415 -14.54 -5.54 5.92
C PHE A 415 -15.18 -4.24 5.39
N LEU A 416 -14.59 -3.62 4.37
CA LEU A 416 -15.03 -2.34 3.77
C LEU A 416 -15.41 -2.50 2.28
N ASP A 417 -16.18 -1.53 1.77
CA ASP A 417 -16.56 -1.45 0.34
C ASP A 417 -15.34 -1.34 -0.60
N ASN A 418 -14.19 -0.85 -0.11
CA ASN A 418 -12.95 -0.70 -0.88
C ASN A 418 -11.96 -1.87 -0.76
N ASP A 419 -12.32 -2.94 -0.03
CA ASP A 419 -11.47 -4.14 0.09
C ASP A 419 -11.45 -5.02 -1.17
N PHE A 420 -12.48 -4.86 -2.00
CA PHE A 420 -12.58 -5.51 -3.30
C PHE A 420 -12.73 -4.47 -4.41
N SER A 421 -12.52 -4.93 -5.62
CA SER A 421 -12.54 -4.15 -6.84
C SER A 421 -13.38 -4.87 -7.89
N ALA A 422 -13.72 -4.15 -8.94
CA ALA A 422 -14.37 -4.73 -10.11
C ALA A 422 -13.56 -4.44 -11.38
N LEU A 423 -13.61 -5.38 -12.32
CA LEU A 423 -13.13 -5.24 -13.68
C LEU A 423 -14.15 -5.85 -14.64
N ILE A 424 -14.01 -5.57 -15.94
CA ILE A 424 -14.86 -6.15 -16.99
C ILE A 424 -14.06 -7.15 -17.80
N ARG A 425 -14.67 -8.30 -18.09
CA ARG A 425 -14.22 -9.26 -19.09
C ARG A 425 -15.13 -9.19 -20.31
N ILE A 426 -14.59 -8.82 -21.46
CA ILE A 426 -15.30 -8.94 -22.75
C ILE A 426 -15.13 -10.37 -23.23
N ASN A 427 -16.22 -11.04 -23.57
CA ASN A 427 -16.23 -12.47 -23.89
C ASN A 427 -16.05 -12.74 -25.40
N LYS A 428 -16.47 -11.81 -26.26
CA LYS A 428 -16.44 -11.96 -27.73
C LYS A 428 -15.92 -10.70 -28.43
N PRO A 429 -15.27 -10.84 -29.60
CA PRO A 429 -14.94 -12.08 -30.33
C PRO A 429 -13.80 -12.89 -29.70
N ARG A 430 -13.07 -12.29 -28.76
CA ARG A 430 -12.06 -12.93 -27.94
C ARG A 430 -12.09 -12.34 -26.54
N VAL A 431 -11.52 -13.07 -25.58
CA VAL A 431 -11.42 -12.60 -24.20
C VAL A 431 -10.51 -11.38 -24.11
N MET A 432 -11.03 -10.28 -23.55
CA MET A 432 -10.27 -9.08 -23.22
C MET A 432 -10.70 -8.51 -21.87
N TYR A 433 -9.86 -7.66 -21.28
CA TYR A 433 -10.11 -7.09 -19.96
C TYR A 433 -10.13 -5.56 -19.98
N MET A 434 -11.00 -4.97 -19.17
CA MET A 434 -10.95 -3.56 -18.78
C MET A 434 -10.82 -3.49 -17.27
N ALA A 435 -9.64 -3.10 -16.79
CA ALA A 435 -9.40 -2.85 -15.38
C ALA A 435 -9.38 -1.34 -15.13
N PHE A 436 -9.94 -0.89 -14.02
CA PHE A 436 -10.09 0.53 -13.74
C PHE A 436 -9.22 0.91 -12.54
N ASP A 437 -7.89 0.90 -12.74
CA ASP A 437 -6.91 1.12 -11.67
C ASP A 437 -6.31 2.53 -11.73
N ASP A 438 -5.48 2.83 -12.72
CA ASP A 438 -4.77 4.10 -12.86
C ASP A 438 -4.53 4.51 -14.31
N VAL A 439 -3.85 5.65 -14.51
CA VAL A 439 -3.58 6.22 -15.84
C VAL A 439 -2.67 5.35 -16.72
N THR A 440 -1.86 4.49 -16.12
CA THR A 440 -0.91 3.60 -16.82
C THR A 440 -1.53 2.27 -17.24
N THR A 441 -2.64 1.89 -16.63
CA THR A 441 -3.36 0.64 -16.91
C THR A 441 -3.91 0.62 -18.34
N GLN A 442 -3.47 -0.33 -19.17
CA GLN A 442 -3.88 -0.42 -20.56
C GLN A 442 -5.18 -1.21 -20.78
N PHE A 443 -5.82 -0.98 -21.94
CA PHE A 443 -6.88 -1.86 -22.41
C PHE A 443 -6.33 -3.28 -22.61
N ASN A 444 -7.09 -4.29 -22.21
CA ASN A 444 -6.69 -5.69 -22.21
C ASN A 444 -5.54 -6.04 -21.25
N GLU A 445 -5.35 -5.24 -20.21
CA GLU A 445 -4.40 -5.50 -19.13
C GLU A 445 -5.12 -6.00 -17.87
N ILE A 446 -4.50 -6.96 -17.17
CA ILE A 446 -4.94 -7.41 -15.86
C ILE A 446 -3.90 -6.92 -14.84
N PRO A 447 -4.24 -6.01 -13.93
CA PRO A 447 -3.32 -5.54 -12.90
C PRO A 447 -2.73 -6.71 -12.11
N GLU A 448 -1.42 -6.67 -11.84
CA GLU A 448 -0.69 -7.81 -11.25
C GLU A 448 -1.19 -8.18 -9.85
N ARG A 449 -1.79 -7.20 -9.16
CA ARG A 449 -2.42 -7.39 -7.85
C ARG A 449 -3.68 -8.26 -7.86
N PHE A 450 -4.27 -8.56 -9.02
CA PHE A 450 -5.46 -9.42 -9.15
C PHE A 450 -5.17 -10.78 -9.78
N GLN A 451 -4.04 -10.94 -10.46
CA GLN A 451 -3.69 -12.15 -11.19
C GLN A 451 -3.59 -13.37 -10.26
N GLY A 452 -4.30 -14.45 -10.59
CA GLY A 452 -4.33 -15.69 -9.80
C GLY A 452 -5.31 -15.69 -8.63
N GLU A 453 -6.06 -14.62 -8.41
CA GLU A 453 -7.06 -14.54 -7.33
C GLU A 453 -8.40 -15.17 -7.74
N LYS A 454 -9.14 -15.64 -6.72
CA LYS A 454 -10.53 -16.06 -6.87
C LYS A 454 -11.39 -14.85 -7.22
N ILE A 455 -12.25 -15.01 -8.21
CA ILE A 455 -13.20 -13.99 -8.65
C ILE A 455 -14.63 -14.49 -8.55
N VAL A 456 -15.55 -13.56 -8.31
CA VAL A 456 -16.99 -13.77 -8.52
C VAL A 456 -17.35 -13.13 -9.85
N VAL A 457 -17.89 -13.93 -10.76
CA VAL A 457 -18.28 -13.51 -12.10
C VAL A 457 -19.77 -13.21 -12.10
N LEU A 458 -20.13 -12.00 -12.49
CA LEU A 458 -21.50 -11.53 -12.63
C LEU A 458 -21.78 -11.26 -14.10
N THR A 459 -22.71 -12.01 -14.71
CA THR A 459 -23.17 -11.75 -16.08
C THR A 459 -24.45 -10.92 -16.01
N PRO A 460 -24.41 -9.63 -16.37
CA PRO A 460 -25.58 -8.76 -16.30
C PRO A 460 -26.61 -9.06 -17.39
N GLN A 461 -27.88 -8.94 -17.01
CA GLN A 461 -29.03 -8.92 -17.91
C GLN A 461 -29.87 -7.68 -17.62
N ARG A 462 -29.89 -6.75 -18.58
CA ARG A 462 -30.73 -5.54 -18.53
C ARG A 462 -32.19 -5.91 -18.78
N HIS A 463 -33.07 -5.55 -17.86
CA HIS A 463 -34.53 -5.62 -18.05
C HIS A 463 -35.10 -4.26 -18.45
N ASN A 464 -34.59 -3.19 -17.84
CA ASN A 464 -34.85 -1.80 -18.18
C ASN A 464 -33.76 -0.90 -17.58
N ALA A 465 -33.86 0.41 -17.81
CA ALA A 465 -32.87 1.41 -17.38
C ALA A 465 -32.54 1.39 -15.87
N ARG A 466 -33.45 0.93 -15.00
CA ARG A 466 -33.26 0.89 -13.55
C ARG A 466 -33.26 -0.51 -12.96
N LYS A 467 -33.19 -1.54 -13.81
CA LYS A 467 -33.26 -2.92 -13.35
C LYS A 467 -32.39 -3.85 -14.19
N TYR A 468 -31.34 -4.34 -13.53
CA TYR A 468 -30.49 -5.42 -13.99
C TYR A 468 -30.71 -6.66 -13.10
N THR A 469 -30.46 -7.83 -13.65
CA THR A 469 -30.28 -9.08 -12.88
C THR A 469 -28.96 -9.71 -13.28
N PHE A 470 -28.41 -10.56 -12.43
CA PHE A 470 -27.10 -11.17 -12.65
C PHE A 470 -27.19 -12.68 -12.52
N THR A 471 -26.52 -13.40 -13.41
CA THR A 471 -26.12 -14.78 -13.12
C THR A 471 -24.73 -14.78 -12.52
N GLU A 472 -24.49 -15.67 -11.57
CA GLU A 472 -23.25 -15.71 -10.80
C GLU A 472 -22.49 -17.01 -11.02
N SER A 473 -21.17 -16.92 -11.15
CA SER A 473 -20.25 -18.06 -11.07
C SER A 473 -18.96 -17.65 -10.33
N SER A 474 -18.03 -18.58 -10.18
CA SER A 474 -16.72 -18.30 -9.59
C SER A 474 -15.61 -18.96 -10.38
N GLU A 475 -14.51 -18.24 -10.55
CA GLU A 475 -13.35 -18.65 -11.36
C GLU A 475 -12.05 -18.16 -10.71
N ILE A 476 -10.90 -18.48 -11.31
CA ILE A 476 -9.59 -17.90 -10.97
C ILE A 476 -9.16 -16.98 -12.11
N LEU A 477 -8.76 -15.75 -11.79
CA LEU A 477 -8.27 -14.81 -12.79
C LEU A 477 -6.91 -15.29 -13.33
N PRO A 478 -6.65 -15.25 -14.66
CA PRO A 478 -5.43 -15.79 -15.21
C PRO A 478 -4.18 -15.02 -14.75
N VAL A 479 -3.07 -15.75 -14.64
CA VAL A 479 -1.74 -15.18 -14.39
C VAL A 479 -1.06 -14.91 -15.73
N ILE A 480 -0.55 -13.69 -15.90
CA ILE A 480 0.19 -13.30 -17.09
C ILE A 480 1.60 -13.92 -17.04
N PRO A 481 2.05 -14.62 -18.09
CA PRO A 481 3.34 -15.31 -18.09
C PRO A 481 4.52 -14.33 -18.10
N ALA A 482 5.65 -14.75 -17.53
CA ALA A 482 6.86 -13.94 -17.39
C ALA A 482 7.32 -13.23 -18.67
N LYS A 483 7.22 -13.89 -19.83
CA LYS A 483 7.60 -13.35 -21.14
C LYS A 483 6.79 -12.12 -21.61
N LEU A 484 5.68 -11.81 -20.94
CA LEU A 484 4.87 -10.62 -21.21
C LEU A 484 5.07 -9.51 -20.16
N ASN A 485 5.90 -9.78 -19.14
CA ASN A 485 6.28 -8.85 -18.08
C ASN A 485 7.81 -8.73 -18.10
N THR A 486 8.34 -7.97 -19.06
CA THR A 486 9.79 -7.92 -19.32
C THR A 486 10.40 -6.58 -18.96
N VAL A 487 11.65 -6.61 -18.50
CA VAL A 487 12.57 -5.46 -18.53
C VAL A 487 13.77 -5.86 -19.38
N GLU A 488 14.00 -5.13 -20.47
CA GLU A 488 15.13 -5.35 -21.36
C GLU A 488 16.03 -4.12 -21.34
N GLY A 489 17.31 -4.31 -20.99
CA GLY A 489 18.31 -3.26 -20.92
C GLY A 489 19.49 -3.52 -21.86
N GLU A 490 19.76 -2.59 -22.77
CA GLU A 490 20.95 -2.61 -23.62
C GLU A 490 21.91 -1.50 -23.17
N LEU A 491 23.10 -1.88 -22.71
CA LEU A 491 24.10 -0.97 -22.15
C LEU A 491 25.32 -0.93 -23.07
N GLN A 492 25.72 0.27 -23.45
CA GLN A 492 27.03 0.57 -24.03
C GLN A 492 27.90 1.18 -22.93
N VAL A 493 28.98 0.49 -22.56
CA VAL A 493 29.82 0.83 -21.42
C VAL A 493 31.23 1.13 -21.90
N SER A 494 31.80 2.23 -21.44
CA SER A 494 33.17 2.61 -21.76
C SER A 494 33.84 3.32 -20.59
N LEU A 495 35.17 3.18 -20.50
CA LEU A 495 35.97 3.97 -19.55
C LEU A 495 36.12 5.38 -20.12
N LEU A 496 36.00 6.41 -19.28
CA LEU A 496 36.25 7.76 -19.74
C LEU A 496 37.73 7.94 -20.12
N PRO A 497 38.05 8.48 -21.32
CA PRO A 497 39.45 8.67 -21.74
C PRO A 497 40.27 9.54 -20.79
N ASP A 498 39.66 10.60 -20.27
CA ASP A 498 40.31 11.56 -19.35
C ASP A 498 40.45 11.01 -17.92
N ASN A 499 39.65 10.00 -17.56
CA ASN A 499 39.73 9.32 -16.27
C ASN A 499 39.17 7.90 -16.36
N MET A 500 40.06 6.94 -16.61
CA MET A 500 39.73 5.53 -16.79
C MET A 500 39.16 4.84 -15.54
N GLN A 501 39.08 5.51 -14.38
CA GLN A 501 38.38 4.99 -13.19
C GLN A 501 36.88 5.32 -13.17
N LYS A 502 36.38 6.02 -14.20
CA LYS A 502 34.97 6.36 -14.36
C LYS A 502 34.37 5.61 -15.55
N LEU A 503 33.13 5.16 -15.40
CA LEU A 503 32.39 4.50 -16.48
C LEU A 503 31.34 5.44 -17.04
N LYS A 504 31.38 5.65 -18.35
CA LYS A 504 30.25 6.17 -19.11
C LYS A 504 29.37 4.99 -19.53
N ILE A 505 28.08 5.11 -19.26
CA ILE A 505 27.05 4.14 -19.60
C ILE A 505 26.00 4.85 -20.44
N GLU A 506 25.76 4.34 -21.64
CA GLU A 506 24.61 4.71 -22.46
C GLU A 506 23.66 3.51 -22.46
N LYS A 507 22.46 3.70 -21.94
CA LYS A 507 21.50 2.62 -21.68
C LYS A 507 20.20 2.87 -22.43
N MET A 508 19.69 1.83 -23.07
CA MET A 508 18.35 1.79 -23.65
C MET A 508 17.53 0.76 -22.88
N VAL A 509 16.32 1.14 -22.49
CA VAL A 509 15.42 0.30 -21.71
C VAL A 509 14.12 0.10 -22.47
N SER A 510 13.58 -1.12 -22.42
CA SER A 510 12.26 -1.49 -22.95
C SER A 510 11.52 -2.37 -21.96
N GLU A 511 10.34 -1.92 -21.52
CA GLU A 511 9.57 -2.56 -20.45
C GLU A 511 8.15 -2.91 -20.89
N THR A 512 7.66 -4.09 -20.53
CA THR A 512 6.33 -4.58 -20.93
C THR A 512 5.52 -5.12 -19.75
N GLY A 513 4.20 -5.21 -19.95
CA GLY A 513 3.27 -5.74 -18.95
C GLY A 513 3.33 -4.96 -17.64
N ALA A 514 3.28 -5.66 -16.50
CA ALA A 514 3.31 -5.03 -15.19
C ALA A 514 4.66 -4.33 -14.86
N MET A 515 5.72 -4.59 -15.63
CA MET A 515 7.06 -4.08 -15.32
C MET A 515 7.23 -2.59 -15.62
N LYS A 516 6.44 -2.01 -16.53
CA LYS A 516 6.57 -0.62 -16.95
C LYS A 516 5.94 0.43 -16.02
N HIS A 517 5.01 0.03 -15.16
CA HIS A 517 4.12 0.98 -14.47
C HIS A 517 4.87 1.93 -13.54
N THR A 518 5.88 1.41 -12.83
CA THR A 518 6.69 2.22 -11.91
C THR A 518 7.43 3.31 -12.66
N ASP A 519 8.16 2.96 -13.72
CA ASP A 519 8.95 3.93 -14.47
C ASP A 519 8.08 4.86 -15.31
N GLN A 520 6.93 4.40 -15.81
CA GLN A 520 5.92 5.29 -16.41
C GLN A 520 5.47 6.38 -15.42
N LYS A 521 5.13 6.02 -14.18
CA LYS A 521 4.70 6.99 -13.16
C LYS A 521 5.82 7.94 -12.74
N ASN A 522 7.04 7.43 -12.62
CA ASN A 522 8.21 8.18 -12.20
C ASN A 522 8.75 9.13 -13.28
N LEU A 523 8.83 8.66 -14.52
CA LEU A 523 9.55 9.33 -15.61
C LEU A 523 8.65 10.13 -16.55
N LEU A 524 7.38 9.77 -16.74
CA LEU A 524 6.51 10.51 -17.66
C LEU A 524 6.06 11.85 -17.06
N PRO A 525 6.31 12.98 -17.74
CA PRO A 525 5.68 14.25 -17.39
C PRO A 525 4.17 14.15 -17.53
N VAL A 526 3.43 14.82 -16.64
CA VAL A 526 1.96 14.83 -16.66
C VAL A 526 1.44 15.40 -17.97
N GLN A 527 2.09 16.43 -18.51
CA GLN A 527 1.72 16.98 -19.82
C GLN A 527 1.86 15.95 -20.95
N THR A 528 2.90 15.11 -20.92
CA THR A 528 3.08 14.05 -21.92
C THR A 528 1.94 13.02 -21.84
N VAL A 529 1.53 12.64 -20.63
CA VAL A 529 0.39 11.75 -20.43
C VAL A 529 -0.90 12.37 -20.98
N ASP A 530 -1.14 13.64 -20.67
CA ASP A 530 -2.31 14.38 -21.14
C ASP A 530 -2.35 14.48 -22.67
N ASP A 531 -1.24 14.89 -23.29
CA ASP A 531 -1.14 15.06 -24.74
C ASP A 531 -1.36 13.74 -25.50
N VAL A 532 -0.81 12.64 -24.98
CA VAL A 532 -1.00 11.30 -25.58
C VAL A 532 -2.45 10.86 -25.45
N LEU A 533 -3.02 10.88 -24.25
CA LEU A 533 -4.41 10.44 -24.04
C LEU A 533 -5.41 11.31 -24.80
N LYS A 534 -5.19 12.63 -24.84
CA LYS A 534 -5.96 13.56 -25.69
C LYS A 534 -5.91 13.13 -27.15
N GLY A 535 -4.72 12.83 -27.66
CA GLY A 535 -4.51 12.38 -29.04
C GLY A 535 -5.26 11.08 -29.37
N LEU A 536 -5.28 10.11 -28.44
CA LEU A 536 -5.95 8.81 -28.64
C LEU A 536 -7.46 8.95 -28.88
N VAL A 537 -8.09 9.99 -28.33
CA VAL A 537 -9.55 10.16 -28.34
C VAL A 537 -10.03 11.39 -29.11
N ASN A 538 -9.12 12.12 -29.78
CA ASN A 538 -9.40 13.44 -30.37
C ASN A 538 -10.00 14.42 -29.34
N GLY A 539 -9.51 14.36 -28.11
CA GLY A 539 -10.01 15.13 -26.98
C GLY A 539 -9.72 16.62 -27.10
N ASP A 540 -10.44 17.40 -26.29
CA ASP A 540 -10.27 18.85 -26.24
C ASP A 540 -8.90 19.27 -25.70
N GLU A 541 -8.36 20.33 -26.31
CA GLU A 541 -7.12 20.97 -25.86
C GLU A 541 -7.21 21.38 -24.38
N LEU A 542 -6.09 21.23 -23.66
CA LEU A 542 -6.04 21.51 -22.22
C LEU A 542 -6.55 22.92 -21.89
N ASN A 543 -6.20 23.92 -22.71
CA ASN A 543 -6.66 25.29 -22.52
C ASN A 543 -8.18 25.46 -22.61
N LYS A 544 -8.86 24.62 -23.40
CA LYS A 544 -10.32 24.60 -23.47
C LYS A 544 -10.90 23.97 -22.20
N ARG A 545 -10.39 22.79 -21.81
CA ARG A 545 -10.78 22.08 -20.58
C ARG A 545 -10.59 22.91 -19.31
N LEU A 546 -9.42 23.53 -19.13
CA LEU A 546 -9.17 24.46 -18.02
C LEU A 546 -10.11 25.67 -18.04
N GLY A 547 -10.68 26.02 -19.19
CA GLY A 547 -11.63 27.12 -19.34
C GLY A 547 -13.05 26.82 -18.86
N GLU A 548 -13.39 25.55 -18.59
CA GLU A 548 -14.74 25.11 -18.20
C GLU A 548 -15.11 25.53 -16.77
N SER A 549 -14.12 25.62 -15.87
CA SER A 549 -14.30 26.13 -14.51
C SER A 549 -13.67 27.51 -14.33
N SER A 550 -14.37 28.39 -13.62
CA SER A 550 -13.87 29.74 -13.31
C SER A 550 -12.60 29.72 -12.43
N LYS A 551 -12.41 28.65 -11.64
CA LYS A 551 -11.23 28.44 -10.80
C LYS A 551 -10.00 28.11 -11.68
N THR A 552 -10.08 27.02 -12.45
CA THR A 552 -8.99 26.53 -13.30
C THR A 552 -8.66 27.49 -14.44
N LYS A 553 -9.64 28.26 -14.93
CA LYS A 553 -9.42 29.27 -15.96
C LYS A 553 -8.40 30.33 -15.55
N LYS A 554 -8.31 30.65 -14.27
CA LYS A 554 -7.34 31.63 -13.72
C LYS A 554 -5.96 31.03 -13.51
N MET A 555 -5.81 29.71 -13.59
CA MET A 555 -4.58 28.97 -13.27
C MET A 555 -3.87 28.43 -14.53
N LYS A 556 -4.26 28.88 -15.73
CA LYS A 556 -3.67 28.39 -16.99
C LYS A 556 -2.15 28.61 -17.06
N ASP A 557 -1.71 29.79 -16.65
CA ASP A 557 -0.28 30.14 -16.63
C ASP A 557 0.46 29.34 -15.56
N ASP A 558 -0.18 29.06 -14.42
CA ASP A 558 0.39 28.24 -13.33
C ASP A 558 0.62 26.80 -13.80
N TYR A 559 -0.35 26.19 -14.51
CA TYR A 559 -0.19 24.86 -15.10
C TYR A 559 0.92 24.84 -16.17
N ALA A 560 0.96 25.85 -17.04
CA ALA A 560 2.02 25.96 -18.04
C ALA A 560 3.41 26.04 -17.40
N ALA A 561 3.55 26.83 -16.32
CA ALA A 561 4.80 26.92 -15.56
C ALA A 561 5.15 25.60 -14.85
N ALA A 562 4.16 24.90 -14.27
CA ALA A 562 4.36 23.60 -13.63
C ALA A 562 4.87 22.54 -14.61
N PHE A 563 4.30 22.47 -15.83
CA PHE A 563 4.77 21.54 -16.86
C PHE A 563 6.15 21.91 -17.41
N GLN A 564 6.42 23.20 -17.61
CA GLN A 564 7.76 23.64 -18.00
C GLN A 564 8.80 23.23 -16.96
N LYS A 565 8.47 23.35 -15.66
CA LYS A 565 9.33 22.88 -14.57
C LYS A 565 9.54 21.37 -14.61
N GLN A 566 8.49 20.57 -14.80
CA GLN A 566 8.63 19.11 -14.96
C GLN A 566 9.58 18.74 -16.12
N ALA A 567 9.50 19.46 -17.25
CA ALA A 567 10.39 19.26 -18.38
C ALA A 567 11.85 19.62 -18.06
N GLN A 568 12.09 20.67 -17.25
CA GLN A 568 13.43 21.05 -16.77
C GLN A 568 13.99 20.04 -15.76
N ASP A 569 13.12 19.46 -14.93
CA ASP A 569 13.47 18.47 -13.91
C ASP A 569 13.64 17.05 -14.46
N MET A 570 13.56 16.85 -15.79
CA MET A 570 13.68 15.52 -16.42
C MET A 570 14.96 14.80 -16.01
N ASN A 571 16.12 15.46 -16.10
CA ASN A 571 17.39 14.85 -15.71
C ASN A 571 17.40 14.44 -14.23
N LYS A 572 16.72 15.19 -13.35
CA LYS A 572 16.61 14.85 -11.93
C LYS A 572 15.79 13.57 -11.70
N ARG A 573 14.74 13.34 -12.50
CA ARG A 573 13.96 12.09 -12.47
C ARG A 573 14.83 10.90 -12.84
N PHE A 574 15.55 11.02 -13.97
CA PHE A 574 16.49 9.99 -14.40
C PHE A 574 17.63 9.79 -13.39
N SER A 575 18.21 10.85 -12.81
CA SER A 575 19.19 10.72 -11.73
C SER A 575 18.66 9.93 -10.54
N SER A 576 17.39 10.14 -10.15
CA SER A 576 16.76 9.40 -9.05
C SER A 576 16.55 7.92 -9.42
N GLN A 577 16.05 7.64 -10.63
CA GLN A 577 15.89 6.27 -11.13
C GLN A 577 17.24 5.53 -11.21
N ILE A 578 18.27 6.17 -11.76
CA ILE A 578 19.63 5.61 -11.86
C ILE A 578 20.20 5.36 -10.46
N LYS A 579 19.98 6.27 -9.51
CA LYS A 579 20.41 6.09 -8.13
C LYS A 579 19.76 4.87 -7.49
N ASP A 580 18.45 4.73 -7.64
CA ASP A 580 17.70 3.61 -7.09
C ASP A 580 18.13 2.28 -7.73
N GLU A 581 18.45 2.28 -9.03
CA GLU A 581 18.94 1.10 -9.75
C GLU A 581 20.37 0.72 -9.33
N PHE A 582 21.31 1.66 -9.24
CA PHE A 582 22.74 1.34 -9.02
C PHE A 582 23.22 1.50 -7.57
N ASP A 583 22.32 1.87 -6.64
CA ASP A 583 22.61 2.19 -5.24
C ASP A 583 23.74 3.22 -5.08
N GLN A 584 23.80 4.19 -5.99
CA GLN A 584 24.77 5.29 -5.96
C GLN A 584 24.31 6.48 -6.81
N GLU A 585 24.66 7.69 -6.40
CA GLU A 585 24.40 8.88 -7.20
C GLU A 585 25.26 8.88 -8.48
N PRO A 586 24.66 9.10 -9.67
CA PRO A 586 25.44 9.33 -10.88
C PRO A 586 26.18 10.67 -10.79
N GLU A 587 27.44 10.72 -11.26
CA GLU A 587 28.20 11.97 -11.31
C GLU A 587 27.64 12.94 -12.34
N HIS A 588 27.16 12.39 -13.46
CA HIS A 588 26.59 13.15 -14.55
C HIS A 588 25.45 12.34 -15.18
N VAL A 589 24.40 13.04 -15.62
CA VAL A 589 23.26 12.47 -16.34
C VAL A 589 22.93 13.40 -17.51
N ASP A 590 22.90 12.86 -18.71
CA ASP A 590 22.58 13.57 -19.95
C ASP A 590 21.87 12.67 -20.96
N ASN A 591 21.45 13.28 -22.09
CA ASN A 591 20.80 12.60 -23.22
C ASN A 591 19.61 11.70 -22.83
N CYS A 592 18.93 12.03 -21.73
CA CYS A 592 17.77 11.30 -21.24
C CYS A 592 16.54 11.59 -22.10
N LYS A 593 15.86 10.54 -22.58
CA LYS A 593 14.73 10.64 -23.48
C LYS A 593 13.72 9.54 -23.24
N ILE A 594 12.45 9.92 -23.17
CA ILE A 594 11.34 8.98 -23.37
C ILE A 594 11.21 8.76 -24.88
N ILE A 595 11.36 7.52 -25.33
CA ILE A 595 11.26 7.11 -26.73
C ILE A 595 9.81 6.72 -27.03
N ASP A 596 9.21 5.91 -26.16
CA ASP A 596 7.81 5.51 -26.25
C ASP A 596 7.18 5.54 -24.85
N PRO A 597 6.10 6.32 -24.63
CA PRO A 597 5.43 6.40 -23.35
C PRO A 597 4.57 5.16 -23.02
N ALA A 598 4.25 4.31 -23.99
CA ALA A 598 3.42 3.11 -23.85
C ALA A 598 2.10 3.33 -23.08
N LEU A 599 1.41 4.43 -23.38
CA LEU A 599 0.06 4.70 -22.86
C LEU A 599 -1.04 4.15 -23.79
N GLU A 600 -0.65 3.71 -24.99
CA GLU A 600 -1.50 3.02 -25.94
C GLU A 600 -1.26 1.51 -25.89
N SER A 601 -2.33 0.70 -25.99
CA SER A 601 -2.24 -0.76 -25.94
C SER A 601 -1.63 -1.42 -27.20
N THR A 602 -1.41 -0.67 -28.28
CA THR A 602 -0.88 -1.21 -29.56
C THR A 602 0.65 -1.19 -29.64
N ASP A 603 1.32 -0.25 -28.96
CA ASP A 603 2.76 -0.31 -28.66
C ASP A 603 2.92 -0.42 -27.14
N PRO A 604 2.92 -1.64 -26.59
CA PRO A 604 2.81 -1.84 -25.15
C PRO A 604 4.14 -1.66 -24.40
N ALA A 605 5.24 -1.41 -25.12
CA ALA A 605 6.58 -1.36 -24.56
C ALA A 605 6.99 0.07 -24.21
N PHE A 606 7.11 0.37 -22.91
CA PHE A 606 7.63 1.65 -22.45
C PHE A 606 9.13 1.68 -22.74
N LYS A 607 9.58 2.68 -23.50
CA LYS A 607 10.98 2.75 -23.97
C LYS A 607 11.59 4.09 -23.61
N PHE A 608 12.81 4.05 -23.08
CA PHE A 608 13.59 5.23 -22.81
C PHE A 608 15.08 4.99 -23.00
N SER A 609 15.83 6.07 -23.15
CA SER A 609 17.29 6.05 -23.18
C SER A 609 17.87 7.04 -22.20
N GLU A 610 19.04 6.73 -21.67
CA GLU A 610 19.75 7.54 -20.71
C GLU A 610 21.27 7.41 -20.94
N SER A 611 22.00 8.48 -20.63
CA SER A 611 23.46 8.50 -20.62
C SER A 611 23.91 9.04 -19.28
N PHE A 612 24.81 8.33 -18.62
CA PHE A 612 25.28 8.73 -17.30
C PHE A 612 26.69 8.25 -17.01
N VAL A 613 27.31 8.85 -16.00
CA VAL A 613 28.64 8.50 -15.52
C VAL A 613 28.55 7.99 -14.10
N LEU A 614 29.03 6.76 -13.87
CA LEU A 614 29.17 6.18 -12.54
C LEU A 614 30.62 6.18 -12.08
N ASN A 615 30.75 6.39 -10.78
CA ASN A 615 32.01 6.24 -10.06
C ASN A 615 32.05 4.87 -9.35
N ASN A 616 33.18 4.55 -8.73
CA ASN A 616 33.31 3.40 -7.81
C ASN A 616 33.09 1.99 -8.40
N LEU A 617 32.81 1.87 -9.70
CA LEU A 617 32.72 0.58 -10.40
C LEU A 617 34.04 0.16 -11.07
N VAL A 618 35.04 1.03 -11.08
CA VAL A 618 36.38 0.74 -11.62
C VAL A 618 37.44 1.02 -10.57
N LYS A 619 38.37 0.09 -10.40
CA LYS A 619 39.53 0.21 -9.51
C LYS A 619 40.81 0.08 -10.32
N LYS A 620 41.72 1.04 -10.17
CA LYS A 620 43.06 0.96 -10.75
C LYS A 620 43.95 0.01 -9.94
N ALA A 621 44.65 -0.90 -10.61
CA ALA A 621 45.58 -1.86 -10.02
C ALA A 621 46.89 -1.86 -10.82
N GLY A 622 47.84 -1.00 -10.42
CA GLY A 622 49.01 -0.72 -11.25
C GLY A 622 48.60 -0.02 -12.55
N ASP A 623 49.01 -0.58 -13.70
CA ASP A 623 48.61 -0.11 -15.03
C ASP A 623 47.30 -0.75 -15.52
N ASN A 624 46.70 -1.65 -14.72
CA ASN A 624 45.49 -2.38 -15.07
C ASN A 624 44.24 -1.75 -14.43
N TYR A 625 43.07 -2.10 -14.96
CA TYR A 625 41.77 -1.65 -14.44
C TYR A 625 40.86 -2.84 -14.16
N ILE A 626 40.31 -2.90 -12.94
CA ILE A 626 39.33 -3.90 -12.52
C ILE A 626 37.96 -3.26 -12.58
N ILE A 627 37.01 -3.87 -13.29
CA ILE A 627 35.63 -3.39 -13.43
C ILE A 627 34.71 -4.35 -12.69
N ASP A 628 33.83 -3.81 -11.84
CA ASP A 628 32.75 -4.54 -11.16
C ASP A 628 31.60 -4.84 -12.16
N ALA A 629 31.88 -5.67 -13.17
CA ALA A 629 30.95 -5.99 -14.26
C ALA A 629 29.61 -6.56 -13.78
N GLY A 630 29.63 -7.30 -12.66
CA GLY A 630 28.44 -7.85 -12.01
C GLY A 630 27.40 -6.83 -11.55
N LYS A 631 27.83 -5.57 -11.32
CA LYS A 631 26.97 -4.49 -10.85
C LYS A 631 26.32 -3.67 -11.96
N LEU A 632 26.67 -3.94 -13.22
CA LEU A 632 26.13 -3.20 -14.37
C LEU A 632 24.65 -3.48 -14.65
N THR A 633 24.03 -4.42 -13.93
CA THR A 633 22.58 -4.72 -13.96
C THR A 633 21.81 -4.11 -12.78
N GLY A 634 22.38 -3.15 -12.05
CA GLY A 634 21.75 -2.55 -10.85
C GLY A 634 21.88 -3.36 -9.55
N GLY A 635 22.69 -4.42 -9.57
CA GLY A 635 22.85 -5.30 -8.41
C GLY A 635 21.62 -6.16 -8.09
N PHE A 636 21.89 -7.32 -7.52
CA PHE A 636 20.88 -8.29 -7.12
C PHE A 636 20.77 -8.34 -5.60
N TYR A 637 19.53 -8.39 -5.10
CA TYR A 637 19.26 -8.53 -3.68
C TYR A 637 19.97 -9.78 -3.12
N LYS A 638 20.73 -9.58 -2.04
CA LYS A 638 21.37 -10.64 -1.28
C LYS A 638 20.47 -11.01 -0.10
N LEU A 639 20.10 -12.28 -0.02
CA LEU A 639 19.26 -12.78 1.05
C LEU A 639 20.04 -12.79 2.38
N GLU A 640 19.45 -12.22 3.41
CA GLU A 640 19.99 -12.26 4.77
C GLU A 640 19.75 -13.63 5.41
N ASP A 641 20.61 -14.04 6.35
CA ASP A 641 20.54 -15.38 6.95
C ASP A 641 19.22 -15.64 7.69
N ASN A 642 18.62 -14.60 8.28
CA ASN A 642 17.34 -14.70 8.96
C ASN A 642 16.18 -15.01 7.99
N ASP A 643 16.26 -14.53 6.74
CA ASP A 643 15.21 -14.72 5.73
C ASP A 643 15.26 -16.11 5.06
N ARG A 644 16.31 -16.89 5.32
CA ARG A 644 16.43 -18.27 4.79
C ARG A 644 15.43 -19.22 5.41
N LYS A 645 14.97 -18.96 6.64
CA LYS A 645 13.92 -19.73 7.30
C LYS A 645 12.58 -19.07 7.08
N ARG A 646 11.68 -19.75 6.39
CA ARG A 646 10.37 -19.22 6.02
C ARG A 646 9.28 -20.23 6.34
N ASP A 647 8.18 -19.76 6.90
CA ASP A 647 7.00 -20.54 7.28
C ASP A 647 5.72 -20.10 6.55
N VAL A 648 5.81 -19.05 5.73
CA VAL A 648 4.70 -18.52 4.93
C VAL A 648 4.95 -18.63 3.43
N ASP A 649 3.89 -18.78 2.64
CA ASP A 649 3.94 -18.77 1.16
C ASP A 649 4.59 -17.49 0.58
N ILE A 650 4.91 -17.48 -0.72
CA ILE A 650 5.62 -16.38 -1.39
C ILE A 650 4.69 -15.65 -2.36
N TYR A 651 4.49 -14.35 -2.15
CA TYR A 651 3.66 -13.46 -2.98
C TYR A 651 4.54 -12.49 -3.77
N MET A 652 5.16 -12.98 -4.85
CA MET A 652 5.90 -12.13 -5.79
C MET A 652 4.95 -11.17 -6.52
N PRO A 653 5.39 -9.99 -7.00
CA PRO A 653 4.51 -9.05 -7.70
C PRO A 653 3.82 -9.67 -8.92
N CYS A 654 4.62 -10.26 -9.82
CA CYS A 654 4.19 -10.94 -11.04
C CYS A 654 5.25 -11.98 -11.47
N ALA A 655 4.87 -12.89 -12.35
CA ALA A 655 5.83 -13.64 -13.15
C ALA A 655 6.52 -12.66 -14.11
N ARG A 656 7.85 -12.69 -14.22
CA ARG A 656 8.61 -11.62 -14.90
C ARG A 656 9.98 -12.07 -15.40
N GLU A 657 10.48 -11.40 -16.42
CA GLU A 657 11.77 -11.66 -17.05
C GLU A 657 12.62 -10.37 -17.15
N PHE A 658 13.91 -10.47 -16.86
CA PHE A 658 14.88 -9.39 -16.97
C PHE A 658 15.99 -9.82 -17.92
N LYS A 659 16.25 -9.05 -18.97
CA LYS A 659 17.31 -9.32 -19.94
C LYS A 659 18.25 -8.12 -20.03
N TYR A 660 19.54 -8.37 -19.92
CA TYR A 660 20.56 -7.35 -20.10
C TYR A 660 21.57 -7.78 -21.15
N THR A 661 21.83 -6.87 -22.08
CA THR A 661 22.94 -6.95 -23.04
C THR A 661 23.91 -5.83 -22.71
N ILE A 662 25.08 -6.18 -22.18
CA ILE A 662 26.08 -5.20 -21.73
C ILE A 662 27.28 -5.30 -22.67
N ASN A 663 27.52 -4.25 -23.44
CA ASN A 663 28.65 -4.14 -24.36
C ASN A 663 29.70 -3.22 -23.77
N ILE A 664 30.82 -3.78 -23.33
CA ILE A 664 31.93 -3.04 -22.71
C ILE A 664 33.03 -2.86 -23.74
N THR A 665 33.38 -1.60 -24.02
CA THR A 665 34.48 -1.26 -24.92
C THR A 665 35.83 -1.50 -24.21
N VAL A 666 36.66 -2.35 -24.80
CA VAL A 666 38.04 -2.59 -24.35
C VAL A 666 38.94 -1.46 -24.87
N PRO A 667 39.62 -0.69 -24.00
CA PRO A 667 40.49 0.40 -24.41
C PRO A 667 41.68 -0.10 -25.25
N GLN A 668 42.21 0.76 -26.11
CA GLN A 668 43.35 0.41 -26.95
C GLN A 668 44.60 0.03 -26.13
N GLY A 669 45.27 -1.06 -26.51
CA GLY A 669 46.45 -1.57 -25.81
C GLY A 669 46.13 -2.20 -24.46
N TYR A 670 44.93 -2.76 -24.32
CA TYR A 670 44.51 -3.60 -23.20
C TYR A 670 43.88 -4.89 -23.72
N SER A 671 44.08 -5.97 -22.97
CA SER A 671 43.36 -7.23 -23.15
C SER A 671 42.40 -7.44 -21.96
N VAL A 672 41.37 -8.27 -22.14
CA VAL A 672 40.39 -8.56 -21.08
C VAL A 672 40.60 -9.96 -20.47
N LYS A 673 40.59 -10.04 -19.14
CA LYS A 673 40.64 -11.30 -18.35
C LYS A 673 39.41 -11.41 -17.44
N GLY A 674 39.13 -12.62 -16.97
CA GLY A 674 38.00 -12.92 -16.07
C GLY A 674 36.67 -13.19 -16.79
N VAL A 675 36.66 -13.27 -18.14
CA VAL A 675 35.45 -13.47 -18.94
C VAL A 675 34.73 -14.78 -18.60
N ASP A 676 35.47 -15.86 -18.37
CA ASP A 676 34.88 -17.16 -18.02
C ASP A 676 34.14 -17.15 -16.67
N GLU A 677 34.51 -16.26 -15.74
CA GLU A 677 33.88 -16.15 -14.43
C GLU A 677 32.46 -15.56 -14.49
N LEU A 678 32.14 -14.87 -15.59
CA LEU A 678 30.82 -14.28 -15.86
C LEU A 678 29.79 -15.34 -16.27
N LYS A 679 30.20 -16.56 -16.59
CA LYS A 679 29.28 -17.62 -16.99
C LYS A 679 28.65 -18.28 -15.76
N GLN A 680 27.34 -18.11 -15.60
CA GLN A 680 26.56 -18.77 -14.55
C GLN A 680 25.26 -19.30 -15.13
N SER A 681 24.72 -20.37 -14.55
CA SER A 681 23.42 -20.91 -14.93
C SER A 681 22.79 -21.66 -13.77
N LYS A 682 21.54 -21.34 -13.47
CA LYS A 682 20.67 -22.07 -12.57
C LYS A 682 19.26 -22.04 -13.14
N THR A 683 18.58 -23.17 -13.13
CA THR A 683 17.19 -23.28 -13.57
C THR A 683 16.49 -24.31 -12.70
N ASN A 684 15.30 -23.98 -12.24
CA ASN A 684 14.41 -24.86 -11.51
C ASN A 684 12.96 -24.48 -11.85
N LYS A 685 11.96 -25.06 -11.18
CA LYS A 685 10.56 -24.80 -11.50
C LYS A 685 10.09 -23.37 -11.18
N THR A 686 10.78 -22.65 -10.28
CA THR A 686 10.39 -21.30 -9.86
C THR A 686 11.00 -20.22 -10.75
N GLY A 687 11.99 -20.56 -11.58
CA GLY A 687 12.65 -19.60 -12.45
C GLY A 687 14.02 -20.02 -12.96
N SER A 688 14.77 -19.05 -13.50
CA SER A 688 16.13 -19.24 -13.99
C SER A 688 16.99 -17.99 -13.83
N PHE A 689 18.30 -18.19 -13.68
CA PHE A 689 19.32 -17.17 -13.84
C PHE A 689 20.39 -17.71 -14.77
N THR A 690 20.71 -16.98 -15.84
CA THR A 690 21.76 -17.36 -16.78
C THR A 690 22.58 -16.14 -17.16
N SER A 691 23.90 -16.29 -17.19
CA SER A 691 24.81 -15.28 -17.69
C SER A 691 25.87 -15.90 -18.61
N SER A 692 26.28 -15.15 -19.63
CA SER A 692 27.32 -15.55 -20.57
C SER A 692 28.10 -14.32 -21.03
N ALA A 693 29.32 -14.53 -21.52
CA ALA A 693 30.16 -13.44 -22.00
C ALA A 693 31.03 -13.87 -23.18
N THR A 694 31.23 -12.97 -24.14
CA THR A 694 32.03 -13.20 -25.35
C THR A 694 32.79 -11.95 -25.74
N VAL A 695 34.02 -12.10 -26.26
CA VAL A 695 34.84 -10.99 -26.76
C VAL A 695 34.89 -11.04 -28.28
N ASN A 696 34.45 -9.98 -28.94
CA ASN A 696 34.49 -9.84 -30.39
C ASN A 696 35.20 -8.53 -30.75
N GLY A 697 36.43 -8.61 -31.29
CA GLY A 697 37.25 -7.44 -31.53
C GLY A 697 37.57 -6.71 -30.23
N ASN A 698 37.22 -5.43 -30.13
CA ASN A 698 37.41 -4.59 -28.94
C ASN A 698 36.16 -4.49 -28.05
N ILE A 699 35.17 -5.38 -28.21
CA ILE A 699 33.94 -5.36 -27.42
C ILE A 699 33.81 -6.67 -26.64
N LEU A 700 33.65 -6.56 -25.33
CA LEU A 700 33.15 -7.62 -24.46
C LEU A 700 31.63 -7.49 -24.36
N THR A 701 30.89 -8.49 -24.82
CA THR A 701 29.43 -8.58 -24.65
C THR A 701 29.11 -9.53 -23.51
N ILE A 702 28.34 -9.09 -22.53
CA ILE A 702 27.79 -9.89 -21.43
C ILE A 702 26.28 -9.96 -21.61
N LEU A 703 25.73 -11.17 -21.61
CA LEU A 703 24.29 -11.42 -21.65
C LEU A 703 23.87 -11.95 -20.29
N VAL A 704 22.87 -11.32 -19.67
CA VAL A 704 22.28 -11.77 -18.39
C VAL A 704 20.78 -11.93 -18.60
N ASN A 705 20.22 -13.09 -18.22
CA ASN A 705 18.79 -13.34 -18.19
C ASN A 705 18.36 -13.87 -16.83
N ARG A 706 17.34 -13.27 -16.24
CA ARG A 706 16.73 -13.67 -14.97
C ARG A 706 15.22 -13.78 -15.14
N VAL A 707 14.66 -14.94 -14.78
CA VAL A 707 13.23 -15.23 -14.90
C VAL A 707 12.69 -15.67 -13.54
N TYR A 708 11.57 -15.08 -13.12
CA TYR A 708 10.68 -15.62 -12.11
C TYR A 708 9.43 -16.15 -12.82
N SER A 709 9.24 -17.46 -12.82
CA SER A 709 8.23 -18.12 -13.65
C SER A 709 6.81 -17.88 -13.17
N ASN A 710 6.63 -17.66 -11.87
CA ASN A 710 5.34 -17.56 -11.20
C ASN A 710 5.22 -16.26 -10.40
N ASN A 711 3.99 -15.82 -10.15
CA ASN A 711 3.69 -14.72 -9.24
C ASN A 711 3.47 -15.21 -7.79
N PHE A 712 3.34 -16.51 -7.58
CA PHE A 712 3.07 -17.15 -6.30
C PHE A 712 3.86 -18.47 -6.20
N GLU A 713 4.43 -18.75 -5.03
CA GLU A 713 5.06 -20.04 -4.72
C GLU A 713 4.63 -20.50 -3.33
N LYS A 714 4.55 -21.81 -3.13
CA LYS A 714 4.34 -22.37 -1.78
C LYS A 714 5.60 -22.24 -0.94
N VAL A 715 5.45 -22.13 0.38
CA VAL A 715 6.59 -22.08 1.32
C VAL A 715 7.56 -23.25 1.12
N THR A 716 7.05 -24.43 0.75
CA THR A 716 7.86 -25.61 0.43
C THR A 716 8.83 -25.41 -0.73
N ASP A 717 8.57 -24.43 -1.59
CA ASP A 717 9.39 -24.08 -2.74
C ASP A 717 10.35 -22.92 -2.46
N TRP A 718 10.33 -22.35 -1.25
CA TRP A 718 11.28 -21.32 -0.84
C TRP A 718 12.75 -21.70 -1.09
N PRO A 719 13.23 -22.93 -0.80
CA PRO A 719 14.61 -23.31 -1.11
C PRO A 719 14.97 -23.14 -2.59
N LEU A 720 14.03 -23.39 -3.51
CA LEU A 720 14.24 -23.22 -4.95
C LEU A 720 14.28 -21.74 -5.35
N VAL A 721 13.49 -20.90 -4.69
CA VAL A 721 13.56 -19.45 -4.86
C VAL A 721 14.90 -18.91 -4.35
N THR A 722 15.35 -19.35 -3.17
CA THR A 722 16.63 -18.90 -2.60
C THR A 722 17.82 -19.31 -3.47
N GLU A 723 17.78 -20.49 -4.10
CA GLU A 723 18.82 -20.91 -5.06
C GLU A 723 18.99 -19.91 -6.22
N LEU A 724 17.88 -19.31 -6.70
CA LEU A 724 17.90 -18.31 -7.77
C LEU A 724 18.37 -16.94 -7.26
N LEU A 725 18.00 -16.58 -6.04
CA LEU A 725 18.48 -15.35 -5.40
C LEU A 725 19.98 -15.43 -5.12
N ASP A 726 20.48 -16.55 -4.63
CA ASP A 726 21.88 -16.77 -4.29
C ASP A 726 22.76 -16.67 -5.54
N VAL A 727 22.44 -17.40 -6.61
CA VAL A 727 23.22 -17.32 -7.87
C VAL A 727 23.20 -15.92 -8.49
N ALA A 728 22.08 -15.20 -8.40
CA ALA A 728 22.00 -13.82 -8.86
C ALA A 728 22.86 -12.91 -7.98
N SER A 729 22.77 -13.02 -6.66
CA SER A 729 23.57 -12.21 -5.72
C SER A 729 25.07 -12.47 -5.86
N ASP A 730 25.47 -13.71 -6.18
CA ASP A 730 26.86 -14.06 -6.47
C ASP A 730 27.37 -13.36 -7.74
N PHE A 731 26.49 -13.10 -8.71
CA PHE A 731 26.84 -12.38 -9.94
C PHE A 731 27.30 -10.94 -9.63
N ASN A 732 26.78 -10.30 -8.59
CA ASN A 732 27.19 -8.94 -8.18
C ASN A 732 28.70 -8.80 -7.96
N ASN A 733 29.35 -9.90 -7.56
CA ASN A 733 30.77 -9.91 -7.22
C ASN A 733 31.67 -10.19 -8.43
N LYS A 734 31.10 -10.41 -9.62
CA LYS A 734 31.85 -10.72 -10.83
C LYS A 734 32.57 -9.49 -11.36
N LYS A 735 33.82 -9.70 -11.74
CA LYS A 735 34.74 -8.65 -12.19
C LYS A 735 35.41 -9.07 -13.47
N ILE A 736 35.84 -8.07 -14.22
CA ILE A 736 36.76 -8.24 -15.35
C ILE A 736 37.99 -7.39 -15.11
N LEU A 737 39.11 -7.82 -15.66
CA LEU A 737 40.38 -7.08 -15.63
C LEU A 737 40.71 -6.64 -17.05
N PHE A 738 40.91 -5.35 -17.24
CA PHE A 738 41.63 -4.80 -18.38
C PHE A 738 43.11 -4.77 -18.03
N GLU A 739 43.84 -5.72 -18.61
CA GLU A 739 45.28 -5.90 -18.43
C GLU A 739 46.02 -5.17 -19.55
N LYS A 740 46.98 -4.31 -19.17
CA LYS A 740 47.81 -3.58 -20.11
C LYS A 740 48.67 -4.57 -20.91
N GLU A 741 48.61 -4.46 -22.24
CA GLU A 741 49.42 -5.28 -23.16
C GLU A 741 50.91 -4.91 -23.13
#